data_AF-A0A938HRX2-F1
#
_entry.id   AF-A0A938HRX2-F1
#
_cell.length_a   1.000
_cell.length_b   1.000
_cell.length_c   1.000
_cell.angle_alpha   90.00
_cell.angle_beta   90.00
_cell.angle_gamma   90.00
#
_symmetry.space_group_name_H-M   'P 1'
#
loop_
_entity.id
_entity.type
_entity.pdbx_description
1 polymer ?
#
loop_
_entity_poly.entity_id
_entity_poly.type
_entity_poly.pdbx_seq_one_letter_code
_entity_poly.pdbx_strand_id
1 'polypeptide(L)'
;MPRRYEIGGYLALLAAGFFMRLWDLGSRAIHHDESLHAYFSWELYTGKGFQHNPLMHGPFQFHGMAGIFWLLGDSEFTARLLPVLFGSAMILLPLLLRRRLGNVGALITAGLITISPALLYYSRFAREDIYMGFWTLALVGLIWRYIDDPRNRWLYLLSGVVALGFATKENEFMIVAIVGLGLVLIARADIGRWIWGQRSLREWGPAGSVALVLGLLTLPLIGAAAGVFQSYLPADIKLTAPDGFPGGAVGAPRGAGYAIAIAIVVSLLIASIGIGLAWRRGPWLKILLVFWAIYITLHTTFFTNMIGVGSGTWQALGYWIAQQDVARGSQPWYYYFVIVPIYEFLPFTIAVGAAFFYAIKGDIFTRFLILWAVLTFIAYTIASEKMPWLVVHVALPMIVLAGKALGDVVTRVNWRATMTRGGIYVFLGLPLALLMVWRVLFFRWDASNQLGSFSLIWAMCLVIAVLLALFYWLARRTSARAVWSTALVVATVLMGVLTVRAGVVAAYAHGDVPREMLVYTQTSPDIPDLMEEINRVGVLTGEREKMKITVDAADGYTWPWAWYLRKYKNTGYPDYSANRPTTAPDSRVVIANYRAKVNVDPILGTLYTDGRKLVHRWWFPEQYRDLTPSEFFGTVIDPDRWHGAVDYFLFRKLSHDLGGVDSYVYFERTIPLQAGQ
;
A
#
# COMPACT_ATOMS: atom_id res chain seq x y z
N MET A 1 0.40 -5.20 33.06
CA MET A 1 -0.75 -5.78 32.33
C MET A 1 -1.67 -4.65 31.89
N PRO A 2 -2.37 -4.76 30.73
CA PRO A 2 -3.36 -3.76 30.35
C PRO A 2 -4.49 -3.70 31.38
N ARG A 3 -5.01 -2.50 31.65
CA ARG A 3 -6.21 -2.36 32.48
C ARG A 3 -7.41 -2.95 31.71
N ARG A 4 -8.43 -3.47 32.40
CA ARG A 4 -9.57 -4.17 31.77
C ARG A 4 -10.23 -3.37 30.63
N TYR A 5 -10.35 -2.06 30.77
CA TYR A 5 -10.89 -1.18 29.72
C TYR A 5 -10.00 -1.07 28.48
N GLU A 6 -8.67 -1.19 28.62
CA GLU A 6 -7.74 -1.14 27.48
C GLU A 6 -7.90 -2.38 26.62
N ILE A 7 -8.05 -3.56 27.26
CA ILE A 7 -8.31 -4.82 26.55
C ILE A 7 -9.62 -4.71 25.77
N GLY A 8 -10.68 -4.22 26.40
CA GLY A 8 -11.96 -3.97 25.73
C GLY A 8 -11.82 -3.05 24.51
N GLY A 9 -11.02 -1.98 24.63
CA GLY A 9 -10.74 -1.06 23.52
C GLY A 9 -10.02 -1.74 22.35
N TYR A 10 -8.96 -2.50 22.60
CA TYR A 10 -8.26 -3.24 21.54
C TYR A 10 -9.13 -4.30 20.88
N LEU A 11 -9.92 -5.04 21.67
CA LEU A 11 -10.84 -6.04 21.14
C LEU A 11 -11.94 -5.42 20.29
N ALA A 12 -12.50 -4.28 20.71
CA ALA A 12 -13.51 -3.55 19.95
C ALA A 12 -12.93 -3.03 18.62
N LEU A 13 -11.72 -2.45 18.64
CA LEU A 13 -11.04 -1.99 17.42
C LEU A 13 -10.69 -3.14 16.48
N LEU A 14 -10.20 -4.26 17.02
CA LEU A 14 -9.90 -5.46 16.22
C LEU A 14 -11.17 -6.02 15.59
N ALA A 15 -12.25 -6.16 16.36
CA ALA A 15 -13.52 -6.67 15.85
C ALA A 15 -14.11 -5.75 14.76
N ALA A 16 -14.14 -4.44 15.01
CA ALA A 16 -14.61 -3.46 14.04
C ALA A 16 -13.72 -3.46 12.77
N GLY A 17 -12.40 -3.44 12.94
CA GLY A 17 -11.45 -3.44 11.85
C GLY A 17 -11.47 -4.72 11.01
N PHE A 18 -11.66 -5.88 11.65
CA PHE A 18 -11.83 -7.16 10.99
C PHE A 18 -13.15 -7.21 10.22
N PHE A 19 -14.26 -6.79 10.85
CA PHE A 19 -15.56 -6.72 10.19
C PHE A 19 -15.54 -5.82 8.94
N MET A 20 -14.98 -4.62 9.05
CA MET A 20 -14.82 -3.70 7.92
C MET A 20 -13.97 -4.31 6.79
N ARG A 21 -12.96 -5.11 7.13
CA ARG A 21 -12.11 -5.76 6.11
C ARG A 21 -12.79 -6.98 5.47
N LEU A 22 -13.69 -7.65 6.18
CA LEU A 22 -14.35 -8.87 5.70
C LEU A 22 -15.67 -8.60 4.96
N TRP A 23 -16.38 -7.54 5.33
CA TRP A 23 -17.70 -7.23 4.77
C TRP A 23 -17.63 -7.03 3.25
N ASP A 24 -18.46 -7.72 2.47
CA ASP A 24 -18.53 -7.54 1.01
C ASP A 24 -17.16 -7.70 0.28
N LEU A 25 -16.37 -8.68 0.71
CA LEU A 25 -15.00 -8.86 0.19
C LEU A 25 -14.94 -9.49 -1.21
N GLY A 26 -15.91 -10.35 -1.54
CA GLY A 26 -15.95 -11.16 -2.76
C GLY A 26 -16.75 -10.57 -3.94
N SER A 27 -17.52 -9.50 -3.72
CA SER A 27 -18.41 -8.90 -4.74
C SER A 27 -17.66 -8.19 -5.87
N ARG A 28 -16.52 -7.57 -5.55
CA ARG A 28 -15.74 -6.74 -6.48
C ARG A 28 -15.01 -7.59 -7.50
N ALA A 29 -15.05 -7.17 -8.76
CA ALA A 29 -14.25 -7.74 -9.83
C ALA A 29 -12.77 -7.83 -9.43
N ILE A 30 -12.12 -8.95 -9.77
CA ILE A 30 -10.69 -9.11 -9.47
C ILE A 30 -9.87 -8.10 -10.28
N HIS A 31 -9.02 -7.35 -9.60
CA HIS A 31 -8.10 -6.43 -10.27
C HIS A 31 -7.08 -7.21 -11.11
N HIS A 32 -6.52 -6.56 -12.14
CA HIS A 32 -5.46 -7.10 -12.98
C HIS A 32 -4.35 -7.77 -12.15
N ASP A 33 -3.66 -7.03 -11.28
CA ASP A 33 -2.61 -7.59 -10.40
C ASP A 33 -3.11 -8.68 -9.43
N GLU A 34 -4.31 -8.51 -8.84
CA GLU A 34 -4.88 -9.55 -7.97
C GLU A 34 -5.08 -10.87 -8.74
N SER A 35 -5.44 -10.80 -10.02
CA SER A 35 -5.68 -11.98 -10.85
C SER A 35 -4.41 -12.79 -11.10
N LEU A 36 -3.24 -12.14 -11.26
CA LEU A 36 -1.96 -12.84 -11.34
C LEU A 36 -1.66 -13.56 -10.03
N HIS A 37 -1.78 -12.86 -8.91
CA HIS A 37 -1.51 -13.41 -7.59
C HIS A 37 -2.43 -14.60 -7.28
N ALA A 38 -3.71 -14.46 -7.57
CA ALA A 38 -4.70 -15.52 -7.40
C ALA A 38 -4.41 -16.71 -8.32
N TYR A 39 -4.13 -16.48 -9.60
CA TYR A 39 -3.87 -17.54 -10.56
C TYR A 39 -2.63 -18.37 -10.20
N PHE A 40 -1.47 -17.75 -9.94
CA PHE A 40 -0.26 -18.50 -9.61
C PHE A 40 -0.34 -19.16 -8.22
N SER A 41 -1.08 -18.58 -7.28
CA SER A 41 -1.39 -19.26 -6.01
C SER A 41 -2.29 -20.48 -6.23
N TRP A 42 -3.22 -20.41 -7.18
CA TRP A 42 -4.05 -21.55 -7.57
C TRP A 42 -3.24 -22.63 -8.32
N GLU A 43 -2.27 -22.26 -9.16
CA GLU A 43 -1.34 -23.23 -9.76
C GLU A 43 -0.51 -23.96 -8.71
N LEU A 44 0.01 -23.23 -7.71
CA LEU A 44 0.70 -23.83 -6.58
C LEU A 44 -0.22 -24.79 -5.80
N TYR A 45 -1.43 -24.32 -5.46
CA TYR A 45 -2.45 -25.11 -4.76
C TYR A 45 -2.84 -26.40 -5.52
N THR A 46 -2.96 -26.33 -6.85
CA THR A 46 -3.35 -27.48 -7.69
C THR A 46 -2.18 -28.40 -8.04
N GLY A 47 -0.97 -28.13 -7.53
CA GLY A 47 0.20 -28.98 -7.74
C GLY A 47 0.94 -28.76 -9.06
N LYS A 48 0.63 -27.68 -9.80
CA LYS A 48 1.39 -27.29 -11.01
C LYS A 48 2.74 -26.65 -10.66
N GLY A 49 2.93 -26.26 -9.40
CA GLY A 49 4.15 -25.65 -8.89
C GLY A 49 4.13 -24.12 -8.97
N PHE A 50 5.19 -23.49 -8.48
CA PHE A 50 5.39 -22.05 -8.50
C PHE A 50 6.88 -21.73 -8.65
N GLN A 51 7.18 -20.74 -9.49
CA GLN A 51 8.52 -20.20 -9.64
C GLN A 51 8.52 -18.72 -9.28
N HIS A 52 9.38 -18.34 -8.33
CA HIS A 52 9.55 -16.94 -7.98
C HIS A 52 10.03 -16.12 -9.19
N ASN A 53 9.34 -15.01 -9.43
CA ASN A 53 9.66 -14.04 -10.48
C ASN A 53 9.52 -12.62 -9.88
N PRO A 54 10.60 -11.83 -9.82
CA PRO A 54 10.56 -10.46 -9.29
C PRO A 54 9.52 -9.52 -9.92
N LEU A 55 9.08 -9.80 -11.15
CA LEU A 55 7.96 -9.08 -11.77
C LEU A 55 6.69 -9.12 -10.89
N MET A 56 6.48 -10.22 -10.17
CA MET A 56 5.32 -10.47 -9.32
C MET A 56 5.64 -10.32 -7.83
N HIS A 57 6.75 -9.65 -7.49
CA HIS A 57 7.23 -9.50 -6.12
C HIS A 57 7.59 -10.82 -5.42
N GLY A 58 7.66 -10.80 -4.09
CA GLY A 58 8.14 -11.91 -3.29
C GLY A 58 7.13 -13.06 -3.12
N PRO A 59 7.62 -14.27 -2.79
CA PRO A 59 6.82 -15.49 -2.75
C PRO A 59 5.81 -15.58 -1.59
N PHE A 60 5.91 -14.72 -0.56
CA PHE A 60 5.13 -14.82 0.68
C PHE A 60 3.62 -14.88 0.42
N GLN A 61 3.11 -13.96 -0.40
CA GLN A 61 1.67 -13.90 -0.70
C GLN A 61 1.19 -15.17 -1.42
N PHE A 62 1.98 -15.69 -2.37
CA PHE A 62 1.59 -16.87 -3.15
C PHE A 62 1.44 -18.11 -2.27
N HIS A 63 2.40 -18.32 -1.35
CA HIS A 63 2.33 -19.41 -0.38
C HIS A 63 1.17 -19.24 0.60
N GLY A 64 0.99 -18.04 1.14
CA GLY A 64 -0.10 -17.75 2.08
C GLY A 64 -1.48 -17.92 1.44
N MET A 65 -1.66 -17.44 0.21
CA MET A 65 -2.92 -17.54 -0.52
C MET A 65 -3.20 -18.98 -0.96
N ALA A 66 -2.20 -19.71 -1.47
CA ALA A 66 -2.34 -21.13 -1.79
C ALA A 66 -2.74 -21.96 -0.56
N GLY A 67 -2.19 -21.64 0.62
CA GLY A 67 -2.60 -22.25 1.89
C GLY A 67 -4.06 -21.98 2.25
N ILE A 68 -4.57 -20.77 1.98
CA ILE A 68 -5.99 -20.44 2.16
C ILE A 68 -6.87 -21.19 1.16
N PHE A 69 -6.47 -21.26 -0.11
CA PHE A 69 -7.18 -22.05 -1.12
C PHE A 69 -7.24 -23.53 -0.75
N TRP A 70 -6.17 -24.08 -0.18
CA TRP A 70 -6.16 -25.45 0.33
C TRP A 70 -7.15 -25.67 1.48
N LEU A 71 -7.32 -24.68 2.36
CA LEU A 71 -8.24 -24.78 3.51
C LEU A 71 -9.72 -24.52 3.15
N LEU A 72 -9.98 -23.57 2.26
CA LEU A 72 -11.32 -22.97 2.06
C LEU A 72 -11.81 -23.01 0.61
N GLY A 73 -10.99 -23.47 -0.33
CA GLY A 73 -11.25 -23.42 -1.77
C GLY A 73 -10.87 -22.10 -2.43
N ASP A 74 -10.79 -22.09 -3.76
CA ASP A 74 -10.43 -20.94 -4.58
C ASP A 74 -11.65 -20.08 -4.96
N SER A 75 -11.63 -18.80 -4.59
CA SER A 75 -12.63 -17.79 -4.91
C SER A 75 -12.03 -16.39 -4.78
N GLU A 76 -12.73 -15.38 -5.28
CA GLU A 76 -12.38 -13.97 -5.12
C GLU A 76 -12.35 -13.57 -3.63
N PHE A 77 -13.27 -14.13 -2.84
CA PHE A 77 -13.29 -13.93 -1.39
C PHE A 77 -12.05 -14.51 -0.70
N THR A 78 -11.72 -15.78 -0.98
CA THR A 78 -10.59 -16.46 -0.34
C THR A 78 -9.24 -15.92 -0.81
N ALA A 79 -9.15 -15.43 -2.05
CA ALA A 79 -7.95 -14.75 -2.57
C ALA A 79 -7.61 -13.49 -1.75
N ARG A 80 -8.63 -12.79 -1.24
CA ARG A 80 -8.48 -11.56 -0.45
C ARG A 80 -8.50 -11.79 1.05
N LEU A 81 -8.52 -13.04 1.53
CA LEU A 81 -8.57 -13.30 2.98
C LEU A 81 -7.22 -13.07 3.67
N LEU A 82 -6.10 -13.38 3.01
CA LEU A 82 -4.76 -13.11 3.54
C LEU A 82 -4.52 -11.63 3.88
N PRO A 83 -4.77 -10.65 2.98
CA PRO A 83 -4.60 -9.23 3.30
C PRO A 83 -5.55 -8.75 4.40
N VAL A 84 -6.75 -9.33 4.51
CA VAL A 84 -7.71 -9.04 5.60
C VAL A 84 -7.14 -9.44 6.95
N LEU A 85 -6.56 -10.63 7.06
CA LEU A 85 -5.96 -11.13 8.30
C LEU A 85 -4.79 -10.24 8.74
N PHE A 86 -3.89 -9.90 7.83
CA PHE A 86 -2.72 -9.08 8.14
C PHE A 86 -3.09 -7.61 8.43
N GLY A 87 -4.00 -7.04 7.64
CA GLY A 87 -4.52 -5.68 7.89
C GLY A 87 -5.22 -5.57 9.24
N SER A 88 -5.94 -6.62 9.68
CA SER A 88 -6.58 -6.67 10.99
C SER A 88 -5.57 -6.89 12.12
N ALA A 89 -4.62 -7.80 11.95
CA ALA A 89 -3.57 -8.05 12.93
C ALA A 89 -2.68 -6.81 13.17
N MET A 90 -2.49 -5.96 12.15
CA MET A 90 -1.75 -4.71 12.27
C MET A 90 -2.31 -3.76 13.34
N ILE A 91 -3.61 -3.81 13.63
CA ILE A 91 -4.29 -3.01 14.67
C ILE A 91 -3.69 -3.28 16.07
N LEU A 92 -3.13 -4.48 16.30
CA LEU A 92 -2.54 -4.86 17.58
C LEU A 92 -1.06 -4.51 17.70
N LEU A 93 -0.35 -4.26 16.59
CA LEU A 93 1.09 -3.98 16.61
C LEU A 93 1.50 -2.73 17.42
N PRO A 94 0.68 -1.67 17.59
CA PRO A 94 0.98 -0.59 18.52
C PRO A 94 1.26 -1.05 19.97
N LEU A 95 0.81 -2.25 20.38
CA LEU A 95 1.16 -2.85 21.66
C LEU A 95 2.67 -3.11 21.82
N LEU A 96 3.39 -3.36 20.71
CA LEU A 96 4.85 -3.47 20.72
C LEU A 96 5.48 -2.14 21.12
N LEU A 97 4.91 -1.02 20.70
CA LEU A 97 5.41 0.33 21.00
C LEU A 97 4.80 0.96 22.26
N ARG A 98 3.95 0.24 23.01
CA ARG A 98 3.22 0.75 24.19
C ARG A 98 4.10 1.48 25.22
N ARG A 99 5.33 1.02 25.46
CA ARG A 99 6.26 1.66 26.42
C ARG A 99 6.66 3.07 25.99
N ARG A 100 6.71 3.32 24.67
CA ARG A 100 7.13 4.58 24.06
C ARG A 100 5.94 5.46 23.67
N LEU A 101 4.84 4.87 23.21
CA LEU A 101 3.60 5.58 22.88
C LEU A 101 2.76 5.96 24.12
N GLY A 102 2.93 5.24 25.23
CA GLY A 102 1.97 5.25 26.32
C GLY A 102 0.70 4.47 26.00
N ASN A 103 -0.13 4.20 27.00
CA ASN A 103 -1.33 3.37 26.82
C ASN A 103 -2.36 4.06 25.89
N VAL A 104 -2.61 5.34 26.12
CA VAL A 104 -3.57 6.12 25.32
C VAL A 104 -3.05 6.31 23.90
N GLY A 105 -1.77 6.68 23.73
CA GLY A 105 -1.18 6.84 22.40
C GLY A 105 -1.22 5.54 21.59
N ALA A 106 -0.89 4.40 22.20
CA ALA A 106 -0.95 3.11 21.51
C ALA A 106 -2.38 2.72 21.11
N LEU A 107 -3.40 3.03 21.92
CA LEU A 107 -4.80 2.77 21.58
C LEU A 107 -5.29 3.71 20.47
N ILE A 108 -4.88 4.99 20.50
CA ILE A 108 -5.20 5.95 19.43
C ILE A 108 -4.54 5.53 18.12
N THR A 109 -3.26 5.12 18.13
CA THR A 109 -2.59 4.59 16.93
C THR A 109 -3.36 3.39 16.36
N ALA A 110 -3.83 2.46 17.21
CA ALA A 110 -4.66 1.34 16.77
C ALA A 110 -5.99 1.81 16.14
N GLY A 111 -6.63 2.82 16.73
CA GLY A 111 -7.83 3.45 16.18
C GLY A 111 -7.59 4.08 14.80
N LEU A 112 -6.50 4.84 14.64
CA LEU A 112 -6.12 5.46 13.38
C LEU A 112 -5.81 4.41 12.29
N ILE A 113 -5.12 3.31 12.63
CA ILE A 113 -4.92 2.16 11.72
C ILE A 113 -6.25 1.54 11.30
N THR A 114 -7.22 1.48 12.22
CA THR A 114 -8.54 0.88 11.97
C THR A 114 -9.33 1.69 10.95
N ILE A 115 -9.31 3.03 11.05
CA ILE A 115 -10.13 3.93 10.23
C ILE A 115 -9.42 4.54 9.02
N SER A 116 -8.10 4.37 8.88
CA SER A 116 -7.32 4.88 7.74
C SER A 116 -7.89 4.37 6.40
N PRO A 117 -8.29 5.27 5.48
CA PRO A 117 -8.86 4.87 4.19
C PRO A 117 -7.91 4.04 3.35
N ALA A 118 -6.62 4.42 3.27
CA ALA A 118 -5.65 3.67 2.49
C ALA A 118 -5.42 2.27 3.08
N LEU A 119 -5.23 2.16 4.40
CA LEU A 119 -5.02 0.88 5.06
C LEU A 119 -6.26 -0.02 5.01
N LEU A 120 -7.47 0.55 5.10
CA LEU A 120 -8.71 -0.20 4.93
C LEU A 120 -8.87 -0.72 3.50
N TYR A 121 -8.67 0.14 2.50
CA TYR A 121 -8.83 -0.23 1.10
C TYR A 121 -7.83 -1.33 0.70
N TYR A 122 -6.54 -1.13 0.98
CA TYR A 122 -5.49 -2.08 0.58
C TYR A 122 -5.39 -3.34 1.45
N SER A 123 -6.11 -3.40 2.58
CA SER A 123 -6.29 -4.66 3.32
C SER A 123 -7.47 -5.51 2.82
N ARG A 124 -8.20 -5.02 1.82
CA ARG A 124 -9.27 -5.74 1.11
C ARG A 124 -8.84 -6.12 -0.31
N PHE A 125 -7.55 -6.01 -0.62
CA PHE A 125 -7.00 -6.12 -1.96
C PHE A 125 -5.78 -7.05 -1.91
N ALA A 126 -5.72 -8.07 -2.78
CA ALA A 126 -4.67 -9.09 -2.79
C ALA A 126 -3.36 -8.56 -3.40
N ARG A 127 -2.69 -7.71 -2.63
CA ARG A 127 -1.41 -7.07 -2.95
C ARG A 127 -0.52 -6.99 -1.73
N GLU A 128 0.76 -6.82 -2.00
CA GLU A 128 1.88 -6.97 -1.07
C GLU A 128 1.93 -5.84 -0.03
N ASP A 129 1.41 -4.66 -0.38
CA ASP A 129 1.64 -3.42 0.36
C ASP A 129 1.09 -3.45 1.79
N ILE A 130 -0.02 -4.14 2.03
CA ILE A 130 -0.56 -4.28 3.39
C ILE A 130 0.30 -5.20 4.26
N TYR A 131 0.88 -6.28 3.69
CA TYR A 131 1.80 -7.13 4.44
C TYR A 131 3.10 -6.37 4.73
N MET A 132 3.58 -5.59 3.77
CA MET A 132 4.73 -4.71 3.98
C MET A 132 4.47 -3.67 5.06
N GLY A 133 3.27 -3.09 5.12
CA GLY A 133 2.85 -2.23 6.23
C GLY A 133 2.90 -2.96 7.58
N PHE A 134 2.40 -4.20 7.63
CA PHE A 134 2.48 -5.06 8.82
C PHE A 134 3.93 -5.36 9.22
N TRP A 135 4.78 -5.80 8.28
CA TRP A 135 6.19 -6.11 8.52
C TRP A 135 6.96 -4.87 8.99
N THR A 136 6.71 -3.71 8.38
CA THR A 136 7.34 -2.44 8.77
C THR A 136 6.98 -2.05 10.20
N LEU A 137 5.69 -2.08 10.57
CA LEU A 137 5.28 -1.72 11.94
C LEU A 137 5.76 -2.75 12.96
N ALA A 138 5.79 -4.04 12.61
CA ALA A 138 6.33 -5.11 13.44
C ALA A 138 7.84 -4.93 13.63
N LEU A 139 8.58 -4.62 12.57
CA LEU A 139 10.01 -4.34 12.59
C LEU A 139 10.32 -3.17 13.53
N VAL A 140 9.67 -2.02 13.33
CA VAL A 140 9.82 -0.84 14.20
C VAL A 140 9.44 -1.19 15.65
N GLY A 141 8.35 -1.93 15.85
CA GLY A 141 7.92 -2.42 17.16
C GLY A 141 8.98 -3.28 17.86
N LEU A 142 9.58 -4.23 17.14
CA LEU A 142 10.59 -5.15 17.65
C LEU A 142 11.95 -4.47 17.91
N ILE A 143 12.34 -3.52 17.04
CA ILE A 143 13.51 -2.66 17.25
C ILE A 143 13.41 -1.96 18.60
N TRP A 144 12.31 -1.25 18.85
CA TRP A 144 12.12 -0.51 20.10
C TRP A 144 11.92 -1.44 21.30
N ARG A 145 11.32 -2.63 21.10
CA ARG A 145 11.26 -3.65 22.16
C ARG A 145 12.63 -4.15 22.58
N TYR A 146 13.54 -4.37 21.64
CA TYR A 146 14.91 -4.76 21.96
C TYR A 146 15.70 -3.60 22.60
N ILE A 147 15.51 -2.37 22.13
CA ILE A 147 16.14 -1.20 22.76
C ILE A 147 15.68 -1.04 24.22
N ASP A 148 14.41 -1.31 24.52
CA ASP A 148 13.83 -1.19 25.86
C ASP A 148 14.11 -2.39 26.78
N ASP A 149 14.30 -3.58 26.21
CA ASP A 149 14.49 -4.86 26.91
C ASP A 149 15.40 -5.75 26.05
N PRO A 150 16.75 -5.63 26.17
CA PRO A 150 17.72 -6.19 25.23
C PRO A 150 17.90 -7.72 25.36
N ARG A 151 16.81 -8.46 25.21
CA ARG A 151 16.77 -9.92 25.17
C ARG A 151 16.90 -10.42 23.74
N ASN A 152 17.71 -11.46 23.53
CA ASN A 152 17.99 -12.01 22.21
C ASN A 152 16.73 -12.49 21.45
N ARG A 153 15.65 -12.88 22.16
CA ARG A 153 14.38 -13.29 21.54
C ARG A 153 13.83 -12.24 20.57
N TRP A 154 14.02 -10.95 20.87
CA TRP A 154 13.52 -9.87 20.02
C TRP A 154 14.30 -9.78 18.71
N LEU A 155 15.60 -10.09 18.74
CA LEU A 155 16.43 -10.17 17.54
C LEU A 155 16.06 -11.38 16.67
N TYR A 156 15.69 -12.52 17.28
CA TYR A 156 15.23 -13.69 16.53
C TYR A 156 13.88 -13.44 15.86
N LEU A 157 12.95 -12.77 16.55
CA LEU A 157 11.68 -12.36 15.95
C LEU A 157 11.92 -11.31 14.85
N LEU A 158 12.81 -10.35 15.09
CA LEU A 158 13.18 -9.33 14.11
C LEU A 158 13.76 -9.96 12.86
N SER A 159 14.66 -10.94 12.98
CA SER A 159 15.22 -11.62 11.80
C SER A 159 14.17 -12.39 11.01
N GLY A 160 13.17 -12.97 11.67
CA GLY A 160 12.03 -13.58 10.98
C GLY A 160 11.18 -12.56 10.23
N VAL A 161 10.89 -11.41 10.85
CA VAL A 161 10.14 -10.30 10.21
C VAL A 161 10.89 -9.76 9.00
N VAL A 162 12.20 -9.52 9.10
CA VAL A 162 13.00 -9.03 7.97
C VAL A 162 13.05 -10.06 6.84
N ALA A 163 13.16 -11.37 7.15
CA ALA A 163 13.09 -12.42 6.13
C ALA A 163 11.73 -12.44 5.41
N LEU A 164 10.64 -12.27 6.15
CA LEU A 164 9.28 -12.20 5.59
C LEU A 164 9.06 -10.92 4.78
N GLY A 165 9.63 -9.79 5.19
CA GLY A 165 9.64 -8.54 4.43
C GLY A 165 10.30 -8.71 3.07
N PHE A 166 11.53 -9.26 3.03
CA PHE A 166 12.20 -9.55 1.77
C PHE A 166 11.51 -10.63 0.94
N ALA A 167 10.82 -11.59 1.57
CA ALA A 167 9.99 -12.55 0.86
C ALA A 167 8.63 -11.98 0.43
N THR A 168 8.33 -10.71 0.72
CA THR A 168 7.07 -10.06 0.34
C THR A 168 7.28 -9.11 -0.84
N LYS A 169 8.20 -8.13 -0.72
CA LYS A 169 8.39 -7.11 -1.76
C LYS A 169 9.73 -6.39 -1.64
N GLU A 170 10.23 -5.88 -2.76
CA GLU A 170 11.52 -5.20 -2.89
C GLU A 170 11.58 -3.86 -2.14
N ASN A 171 10.44 -3.26 -1.78
CA ASN A 171 10.43 -2.05 -0.96
C ASN A 171 11.04 -2.27 0.45
N GLU A 172 11.24 -3.53 0.88
CA GLU A 172 11.98 -3.85 2.09
C GLU A 172 13.40 -3.23 2.08
N PHE A 173 14.08 -3.18 0.92
CA PHE A 173 15.39 -2.51 0.82
C PHE A 173 15.31 -1.04 1.26
N MET A 174 14.26 -0.33 0.84
CA MET A 174 14.05 1.06 1.20
C MET A 174 13.64 1.23 2.67
N ILE A 175 12.79 0.34 3.19
CA ILE A 175 12.40 0.34 4.61
C ILE A 175 13.61 0.12 5.50
N VAL A 176 14.44 -0.88 5.19
CA VAL A 176 15.69 -1.17 5.91
C VAL A 176 16.65 0.02 5.84
N ALA A 177 16.79 0.66 4.68
CA ALA A 177 17.65 1.84 4.54
C ALA A 177 17.17 3.02 5.41
N ILE A 178 15.87 3.34 5.39
CA ILE A 178 15.30 4.46 6.15
C ILE A 178 15.39 4.21 7.66
N VAL A 179 14.92 3.04 8.12
CA VAL A 179 14.94 2.67 9.54
C VAL A 179 16.38 2.48 10.01
N GLY A 180 17.22 1.87 9.19
CA GLY A 180 18.64 1.67 9.43
C GLY A 180 19.41 2.98 9.58
N LEU A 181 19.14 3.99 8.75
CA LEU A 181 19.72 5.32 8.90
C LEU A 181 19.35 5.95 10.25
N GLY A 182 18.07 5.86 10.64
CA GLY A 182 17.62 6.30 11.97
C GLY A 182 18.38 5.59 13.10
N LEU A 183 18.60 4.28 12.98
CA LEU A 183 19.36 3.49 13.95
C LEU A 183 20.85 3.84 13.98
N VAL A 184 21.47 4.07 12.82
CA VAL A 184 22.87 4.51 12.70
C VAL A 184 23.07 5.86 13.40
N LEU A 185 22.13 6.80 13.22
CA LEU A 185 22.18 8.09 13.91
C LEU A 185 22.07 7.95 15.43
N ILE A 186 21.20 7.05 15.91
CA ILE A 186 21.09 6.72 17.34
C ILE A 186 22.37 6.04 17.85
N ALA A 187 22.97 5.16 17.05
CA ALA A 187 24.16 4.37 17.39
C ALA A 187 25.50 5.05 17.04
N ARG A 188 25.50 6.32 16.61
CA ARG A 188 26.68 7.05 16.12
C ARG A 188 27.90 6.99 17.04
N ALA A 189 27.67 6.97 18.36
CA ALA A 189 28.74 6.90 19.35
C ALA A 189 29.38 5.50 19.43
N ASP A 190 28.61 4.44 19.25
CA ASP A 190 29.14 3.07 19.22
C ASP A 190 29.92 2.84 17.93
N ILE A 191 29.39 3.31 16.79
CA ILE A 191 30.04 3.23 15.49
C ILE A 191 31.37 4.00 15.52
N GLY A 192 31.36 5.26 15.97
CA GLY A 192 32.58 6.08 16.05
C GLY A 192 33.65 5.46 16.93
N ARG A 193 33.30 5.00 18.14
CA ARG A 193 34.28 4.37 19.05
C ARG A 193 34.84 3.05 18.49
N TRP A 194 34.04 2.29 17.74
CA TRP A 194 34.53 1.08 17.08
C TRP A 194 35.51 1.40 15.95
N ILE A 195 35.21 2.39 15.10
CA ILE A 195 36.10 2.82 14.00
C ILE A 195 37.48 3.24 14.54
N TRP A 196 37.51 3.94 15.68
CA TRP A 196 38.74 4.37 16.34
C TRP A 196 39.40 3.30 17.22
N GLY A 197 38.95 2.04 17.17
CA GLY A 197 39.52 0.95 17.97
C GLY A 197 39.29 1.07 19.48
N GLN A 198 38.44 1.98 19.93
CA GLN A 198 38.16 2.26 21.35
C GLN A 198 37.14 1.30 21.96
N ARG A 199 36.35 0.61 21.13
CA ARG A 199 35.35 -0.39 21.57
C ARG A 199 35.30 -1.59 20.65
N SER A 200 35.12 -2.77 21.25
CA SER A 200 34.81 -3.99 20.49
C SER A 200 33.35 -4.03 20.05
N LEU A 201 33.04 -4.78 18.98
CA LEU A 201 31.65 -5.00 18.53
C LEU A 201 30.76 -5.58 19.66
N ARG A 202 31.33 -6.43 20.53
CA ARG A 202 30.64 -7.10 21.65
C ARG A 202 30.01 -6.12 22.64
N GLU A 203 30.61 -4.93 22.76
CA GLU A 203 30.23 -3.87 23.70
C GLU A 203 29.21 -2.88 23.12
N TRP A 204 28.77 -3.08 21.88
CA TRP A 204 27.77 -2.20 21.26
C TRP A 204 26.46 -2.22 22.06
N GLY A 205 25.86 -1.03 22.21
CA GLY A 205 24.59 -0.88 22.87
C GLY A 205 23.43 -1.52 22.09
N PRO A 206 22.20 -1.50 22.64
CA PRO A 206 21.05 -2.12 22.00
C PRO A 206 20.75 -1.56 20.60
N ALA A 207 20.76 -0.23 20.43
CA ALA A 207 20.50 0.39 19.12
C ALA A 207 21.57 0.02 18.08
N GLY A 208 22.86 0.06 18.46
CA GLY A 208 23.95 -0.36 17.59
C GLY A 208 23.88 -1.83 17.22
N SER A 209 23.54 -2.70 18.18
CA SER A 209 23.35 -4.13 17.94
C SER A 209 22.25 -4.41 16.90
N VAL A 210 21.13 -3.70 16.96
CA VAL A 210 20.05 -3.87 15.98
C VAL A 210 20.44 -3.32 14.62
N ALA A 211 21.08 -2.15 14.58
CA ALA A 211 21.61 -1.58 13.33
C ALA A 211 22.56 -2.56 12.63
N LEU A 212 23.46 -3.17 13.42
CA LEU A 212 24.40 -4.19 12.95
C LEU A 212 23.66 -5.41 12.41
N VAL A 213 22.75 -6.00 13.17
CA VAL A 213 21.97 -7.18 12.73
C VAL A 213 21.21 -6.90 11.44
N LEU A 214 20.50 -5.77 11.36
CA LEU A 214 19.72 -5.39 10.19
C LEU A 214 20.60 -5.21 8.95
N GLY A 215 21.74 -4.52 9.12
CA GLY A 215 22.73 -4.33 8.05
C GLY A 215 23.34 -5.66 7.58
N LEU A 216 23.77 -6.53 8.51
CA LEU A 216 24.41 -7.80 8.16
C LEU A 216 23.44 -8.79 7.50
N LEU A 217 22.17 -8.84 7.89
CA LEU A 217 21.16 -9.68 7.22
C LEU A 217 20.89 -9.22 5.79
N THR A 218 20.93 -7.91 5.56
CA THR A 218 20.63 -7.30 4.26
C THR A 218 21.85 -7.28 3.33
N LEU A 219 23.07 -7.34 3.90
CA LEU A 219 24.34 -7.20 3.18
C LEU A 219 24.49 -8.13 1.96
N PRO A 220 24.11 -9.43 2.00
CA PRO A 220 24.23 -10.30 0.83
C PRO A 220 23.20 -9.99 -0.25
N LEU A 221 22.06 -9.42 0.12
CA LEU A 221 20.94 -9.12 -0.77
C LEU A 221 21.14 -7.82 -1.56
N ILE A 222 22.02 -6.92 -1.10
CA ILE A 222 22.33 -5.68 -1.82
C ILE A 222 23.34 -5.88 -2.97
N GLY A 223 23.83 -7.10 -3.19
CA GLY A 223 24.87 -7.39 -4.19
C GLY A 223 24.53 -6.89 -5.60
N ALA A 224 23.25 -6.95 -5.98
CA ALA A 224 22.78 -6.47 -7.29
C ALA A 224 22.92 -4.94 -7.47
N ALA A 225 23.12 -4.16 -6.40
CA ALA A 225 23.44 -2.73 -6.49
C ALA A 225 24.74 -2.46 -7.27
N ALA A 226 25.64 -3.44 -7.37
CA ALA A 226 26.81 -3.38 -8.25
C ALA A 226 26.42 -3.15 -9.72
N GLY A 227 25.20 -3.55 -10.13
CA GLY A 227 24.66 -3.32 -11.46
C GLY A 227 24.54 -1.84 -11.85
N VAL A 228 24.47 -0.92 -10.88
CA VAL A 228 24.49 0.54 -11.16
C VAL A 228 25.79 0.95 -11.85
N PHE A 229 26.90 0.24 -11.56
CA PHE A 229 28.22 0.52 -12.14
C PHE A 229 28.52 -0.34 -13.38
N GLN A 230 27.55 -1.08 -13.91
CA GLN A 230 27.80 -2.00 -15.03
C GLN A 230 28.17 -1.27 -16.33
N SER A 231 27.92 0.03 -16.45
CA SER A 231 28.36 0.86 -17.58
C SER A 231 29.88 0.97 -17.70
N TYR A 232 30.61 0.72 -16.61
CA TYR A 232 32.08 0.69 -16.59
C TYR A 232 32.66 -0.70 -16.89
N LEU A 233 31.81 -1.72 -17.05
CA LEU A 233 32.22 -3.08 -17.37
C LEU A 233 32.23 -3.30 -18.90
N PRO A 234 33.02 -4.28 -19.40
CA PRO A 234 32.93 -4.75 -20.77
C PRO A 234 31.49 -5.06 -21.21
N ALA A 235 31.15 -4.77 -22.46
CA ALA A 235 29.76 -4.79 -22.94
C ALA A 235 29.09 -6.18 -22.88
N ASP A 236 29.88 -7.25 -22.91
CA ASP A 236 29.47 -8.66 -22.78
C ASP A 236 29.13 -9.05 -21.33
N ILE A 237 29.55 -8.25 -20.35
CA ILE A 237 29.25 -8.45 -18.94
C ILE A 237 28.05 -7.60 -18.54
N LYS A 238 26.91 -8.25 -18.28
CA LYS A 238 25.73 -7.59 -17.68
C LYS A 238 25.48 -8.15 -16.29
N LEU A 239 25.32 -7.25 -15.32
CA LEU A 239 24.98 -7.58 -13.94
C LEU A 239 23.47 -7.48 -13.72
N THR A 240 22.84 -6.49 -14.34
CA THR A 240 21.39 -6.26 -14.34
C THR A 240 20.91 -6.07 -15.78
N ALA A 241 20.37 -7.13 -16.37
CA ALA A 241 19.84 -7.07 -17.73
C ALA A 241 18.63 -6.10 -17.82
N PRO A 242 18.58 -5.19 -18.81
CA PRO A 242 17.44 -4.30 -19.02
C PRO A 242 16.23 -5.06 -19.55
N ASP A 243 15.09 -4.38 -19.60
CA ASP A 243 13.88 -4.92 -20.23
C ASP A 243 14.09 -5.18 -21.73
N GLY A 244 13.48 -6.26 -22.24
CA GLY A 244 13.63 -6.68 -23.64
C GLY A 244 14.99 -7.28 -24.02
N PHE A 245 15.90 -7.52 -23.07
CA PHE A 245 17.20 -8.13 -23.36
C PHE A 245 17.05 -9.57 -23.89
N PRO A 246 17.59 -9.91 -25.08
CA PRO A 246 17.40 -11.23 -25.69
C PRO A 246 17.87 -12.38 -24.80
N GLY A 247 17.04 -13.43 -24.69
CA GLY A 247 17.43 -14.66 -24.02
C GLY A 247 17.43 -14.61 -22.50
N GLY A 248 16.89 -13.56 -21.86
CA GLY A 248 16.08 -13.83 -20.68
C GLY A 248 15.85 -12.70 -19.67
N ALA A 249 15.62 -13.12 -18.43
CA ALA A 249 14.91 -12.34 -17.44
C ALA A 249 15.56 -11.00 -17.06
N VAL A 250 14.70 -9.98 -16.96
CA VAL A 250 15.04 -8.62 -16.53
C VAL A 250 15.64 -8.64 -15.13
N GLY A 251 16.69 -7.84 -14.94
CA GLY A 251 17.42 -7.74 -13.67
C GLY A 251 18.39 -8.88 -13.38
N ALA A 252 18.42 -9.94 -14.20
CA ALA A 252 19.35 -11.06 -14.02
C ALA A 252 20.72 -10.76 -14.65
N PRO A 253 21.81 -11.37 -14.14
CA PRO A 253 23.13 -11.25 -14.75
C PRO A 253 23.26 -12.08 -16.03
N ARG A 254 24.26 -11.78 -16.87
CA ARG A 254 24.52 -12.44 -18.17
C ARG A 254 26.00 -12.70 -18.42
N GLY A 255 26.29 -13.78 -19.15
CA GLY A 255 27.67 -14.14 -19.51
C GLY A 255 28.54 -14.32 -18.27
N ALA A 256 29.74 -13.71 -18.29
CA ALA A 256 30.64 -13.66 -17.13
C ALA A 256 30.03 -12.91 -15.92
N GLY A 257 28.98 -12.12 -16.11
CA GLY A 257 28.25 -11.44 -15.05
C GLY A 257 27.67 -12.41 -14.00
N TYR A 258 27.32 -13.66 -14.37
CA TYR A 258 26.89 -14.67 -13.40
C TYR A 258 27.96 -15.00 -12.37
N ALA A 259 29.21 -15.22 -12.83
CA ALA A 259 30.32 -15.54 -11.95
C ALA A 259 30.64 -14.35 -11.01
N ILE A 260 30.60 -13.12 -11.55
CA ILE A 260 30.79 -11.90 -10.77
C ILE A 260 29.68 -11.74 -9.72
N ALA A 261 28.42 -11.95 -10.11
CA ALA A 261 27.28 -11.86 -9.21
C ALA A 261 27.40 -12.85 -8.03
N ILE A 262 27.74 -14.11 -8.33
CA ILE A 262 27.97 -15.14 -7.30
C ILE A 262 29.14 -14.74 -6.40
N ALA A 263 30.26 -14.29 -6.97
CA ALA A 263 31.42 -13.86 -6.19
C ALA A 263 31.08 -12.70 -5.24
N ILE A 264 30.32 -11.72 -5.69
CA ILE A 264 29.85 -10.60 -4.87
C ILE A 264 28.97 -11.10 -3.73
N VAL A 265 27.91 -11.87 -4.03
CA VAL A 265 26.97 -12.36 -3.01
C VAL A 265 27.68 -13.23 -1.98
N VAL A 266 28.55 -14.15 -2.42
CA VAL A 266 29.32 -15.02 -1.52
C VAL A 266 30.27 -14.21 -0.65
N SER A 267 30.97 -13.22 -1.21
CA SER A 267 31.88 -12.36 -0.45
C SER A 267 31.14 -11.54 0.61
N LEU A 268 29.99 -10.96 0.25
CA LEU A 268 29.13 -10.21 1.16
C LEU A 268 28.52 -11.12 2.25
N LEU A 269 28.18 -12.36 1.92
CA LEU A 269 27.71 -13.37 2.87
C LEU A 269 28.81 -13.77 3.85
N ILE A 270 30.04 -14.03 3.37
CA ILE A 270 31.19 -14.33 4.22
C ILE A 270 31.49 -13.16 5.16
N ALA A 271 31.46 -11.93 4.65
CA ALA A 271 31.63 -10.73 5.48
C ALA A 271 30.53 -10.61 6.54
N SER A 272 29.27 -10.82 6.16
CA SER A 272 28.12 -10.83 7.06
C SER A 272 28.31 -11.83 8.21
N ILE A 273 28.66 -13.07 7.87
CA ILE A 273 28.91 -14.15 8.83
C ILE A 273 30.09 -13.81 9.73
N GLY A 274 31.22 -13.37 9.18
CA GLY A 274 32.44 -13.05 9.91
C GLY A 274 32.24 -11.91 10.92
N ILE A 275 31.63 -10.81 10.50
CA ILE A 275 31.35 -9.65 11.38
C ILE A 275 30.36 -10.04 12.48
N GLY A 276 29.30 -10.79 12.15
CA GLY A 276 28.33 -11.22 13.15
C GLY A 276 28.90 -12.23 14.17
N LEU A 277 29.81 -13.10 13.75
CA LEU A 277 30.57 -13.99 14.65
C LEU A 277 31.51 -13.21 15.57
N ALA A 278 32.13 -12.12 15.08
CA ALA A 278 32.94 -11.22 15.89
C ALA A 278 32.10 -10.47 16.93
N TRP A 279 30.87 -10.06 16.56
CA TRP A 279 29.90 -9.44 17.45
C TRP A 279 29.41 -10.39 18.55
N ARG A 280 28.61 -11.41 18.24
CA ARG A 280 28.06 -12.35 19.24
C ARG A 280 27.74 -13.71 18.63
N ARG A 281 28.72 -14.63 18.66
CA ARG A 281 28.64 -15.99 18.07
C ARG A 281 27.29 -16.70 18.29
N GLY A 282 26.90 -16.95 19.55
CA GLY A 282 25.70 -17.75 19.86
C GLY A 282 24.40 -17.13 19.33
N PRO A 283 24.06 -15.88 19.71
CA PRO A 283 22.88 -15.19 19.16
C PRO A 283 22.92 -15.03 17.64
N TRP A 284 24.08 -14.69 17.07
CA TRP A 284 24.21 -14.46 15.64
C TRP A 284 23.87 -15.70 14.80
N LEU A 285 24.36 -16.88 15.18
CA LEU A 285 24.06 -18.12 14.44
C LEU A 285 22.55 -18.43 14.42
N LYS A 286 21.83 -18.14 15.50
CA LYS A 286 20.37 -18.31 15.56
C LYS A 286 19.63 -17.28 14.71
N ILE A 287 20.08 -16.03 14.70
CA ILE A 287 19.56 -14.96 13.84
C ILE A 287 19.71 -15.36 12.37
N LEU A 288 20.91 -15.81 11.98
CA LEU A 288 21.23 -16.25 10.63
C LEU A 288 20.37 -17.45 10.22
N LEU A 289 20.24 -18.44 11.10
CA LEU A 289 19.40 -19.62 10.86
C LEU A 289 17.94 -19.25 10.65
N VAL A 290 17.35 -18.43 11.53
CA VAL A 290 15.94 -18.01 11.41
C VAL A 290 15.72 -17.26 10.09
N PHE A 291 16.61 -16.32 9.76
CA PHE A 291 16.49 -15.52 8.54
C PHE A 291 16.56 -16.39 7.28
N TRP A 292 17.66 -17.14 7.11
CA TRP A 292 17.89 -17.90 5.88
C TRP A 292 16.98 -19.12 5.78
N ALA A 293 16.56 -19.75 6.87
CA ALA A 293 15.59 -20.83 6.82
C ALA A 293 14.26 -20.35 6.24
N ILE A 294 13.72 -19.23 6.72
CA ILE A 294 12.48 -18.65 6.17
C ILE A 294 12.69 -18.20 4.73
N TYR A 295 13.74 -17.42 4.49
CA TYR A 295 14.02 -16.82 3.18
C TYR A 295 14.19 -17.90 2.10
N ILE A 296 15.07 -18.89 2.31
CA ILE A 296 15.36 -19.93 1.32
C ILE A 296 14.12 -20.80 1.12
N THR A 297 13.42 -21.20 2.19
CA THR A 297 12.23 -22.06 2.07
C THR A 297 11.16 -21.41 1.19
N LEU A 298 10.84 -20.13 1.41
CA LEU A 298 9.81 -19.44 0.63
C LEU A 298 10.24 -19.20 -0.82
N HIS A 299 11.47 -18.71 -1.03
CA HIS A 299 11.95 -18.41 -2.39
C HIS A 299 12.12 -19.67 -3.23
N THR A 300 12.48 -20.81 -2.62
CA THR A 300 12.66 -22.08 -3.33
C THR A 300 11.37 -22.88 -3.50
N THR A 301 10.21 -22.30 -3.17
CA THR A 301 8.92 -23.01 -3.18
C THR A 301 9.01 -24.31 -2.37
N PHE A 302 9.49 -24.21 -1.13
CA PHE A 302 9.77 -25.35 -0.25
C PHE A 302 10.71 -26.38 -0.90
N PHE A 303 11.84 -25.89 -1.45
CA PHE A 303 12.91 -26.67 -2.09
C PHE A 303 12.52 -27.38 -3.40
N THR A 304 11.33 -27.12 -3.94
CA THR A 304 10.91 -27.67 -5.24
C THR A 304 11.48 -26.87 -6.43
N ASN A 305 11.90 -25.62 -6.22
CA ASN A 305 12.49 -24.77 -7.24
C ASN A 305 13.71 -23.99 -6.74
N MET A 306 14.91 -24.55 -6.91
CA MET A 306 16.16 -23.93 -6.42
C MET A 306 16.56 -22.63 -7.14
N ILE A 307 16.02 -22.36 -8.33
CA ILE A 307 16.24 -21.08 -9.06
C ILE A 307 15.74 -19.89 -8.23
N GLY A 308 14.79 -20.14 -7.33
CA GLY A 308 14.30 -19.22 -6.32
C GLY A 308 15.39 -18.47 -5.53
N VAL A 309 16.51 -19.14 -5.20
CA VAL A 309 17.60 -18.49 -4.46
C VAL A 309 18.18 -17.35 -5.27
N GLY A 310 18.55 -17.59 -6.54
CA GLY A 310 19.15 -16.56 -7.40
C GLY A 310 18.18 -15.44 -7.76
N SER A 311 16.91 -15.78 -8.03
CA SER A 311 15.88 -14.79 -8.32
C SER A 311 15.58 -13.89 -7.11
N GLY A 312 15.60 -14.44 -5.89
CA GLY A 312 15.49 -13.64 -4.67
C GLY A 312 16.75 -12.81 -4.38
N THR A 313 17.92 -13.46 -4.24
CA THR A 313 19.13 -12.80 -3.71
C THR A 313 19.75 -11.78 -4.67
N TRP A 314 19.52 -11.92 -5.97
CA TRP A 314 20.07 -11.02 -6.97
C TRP A 314 18.99 -10.36 -7.82
N GLN A 315 18.15 -11.19 -8.47
CA GLN A 315 17.25 -10.67 -9.49
C GLN A 315 16.18 -9.72 -8.91
N ALA A 316 15.75 -9.86 -7.65
CA ALA A 316 14.77 -8.97 -7.03
C ALA A 316 15.23 -7.50 -7.06
N LEU A 317 16.40 -7.21 -6.46
CA LEU A 317 16.97 -5.87 -6.50
C LEU A 317 17.44 -5.49 -7.92
N GLY A 318 18.00 -6.45 -8.67
CA GLY A 318 18.42 -6.21 -10.05
C GLY A 318 17.27 -5.78 -10.96
N TYR A 319 16.08 -6.36 -10.76
CA TYR A 319 14.85 -6.03 -11.47
C TYR A 319 14.39 -4.63 -11.11
N TRP A 320 14.38 -4.30 -9.81
CA TRP A 320 14.02 -2.97 -9.34
C TRP A 320 14.95 -1.87 -9.87
N ILE A 321 16.26 -2.14 -9.98
CA ILE A 321 17.24 -1.24 -10.61
C ILE A 321 16.95 -1.09 -12.11
N ALA A 322 16.73 -2.20 -12.82
CA ALA A 322 16.46 -2.20 -14.26
C ALA A 322 15.15 -1.50 -14.64
N GLN A 323 14.20 -1.36 -13.71
CA GLN A 323 12.89 -0.75 -13.95
C GLN A 323 12.82 0.74 -13.56
N GLN A 324 13.88 1.35 -13.02
CA GLN A 324 13.85 2.78 -12.65
C GLN A 324 13.53 3.68 -13.85
N ASP A 325 14.07 3.36 -15.03
CA ASP A 325 13.88 4.18 -16.24
C ASP A 325 12.49 4.00 -16.89
N VAL A 326 11.74 2.93 -16.54
CA VAL A 326 10.41 2.66 -17.09
C VAL A 326 9.36 3.60 -16.49
N ALA A 327 9.59 4.08 -15.26
CA ALA A 327 8.73 5.05 -14.57
C ALA A 327 7.23 4.72 -14.67
N ARG A 328 6.85 3.48 -14.32
CA ARG A 328 5.48 2.97 -14.48
C ARG A 328 4.45 3.92 -13.87
N GLY A 329 3.43 4.23 -14.65
CA GLY A 329 2.39 5.19 -14.30
C GLY A 329 2.75 6.66 -14.60
N SER A 330 4.03 7.04 -14.68
CA SER A 330 4.47 8.39 -15.07
C SER A 330 3.79 9.53 -14.29
N GLN A 331 3.56 9.33 -12.98
CA GLN A 331 2.91 10.33 -12.14
C GLN A 331 3.84 11.51 -11.81
N PRO A 332 3.30 12.72 -11.61
CA PRO A 332 4.07 13.92 -11.29
C PRO A 332 4.75 13.83 -9.91
N TRP A 333 5.75 14.69 -9.69
CA TRP A 333 6.47 14.79 -8.42
C TRP A 333 5.55 15.17 -7.24
N TYR A 334 4.45 15.88 -7.48
CA TYR A 334 3.48 16.25 -6.44
C TYR A 334 2.40 15.20 -6.18
N TYR A 335 2.49 14.00 -6.77
CA TYR A 335 1.46 12.95 -6.64
C TYR A 335 1.06 12.66 -5.18
N TYR A 336 2.04 12.43 -4.30
CA TYR A 336 1.76 12.17 -2.89
C TYR A 336 1.30 13.41 -2.10
N PHE A 337 1.61 14.61 -2.59
CA PHE A 337 1.06 15.86 -2.04
C PHE A 337 -0.42 16.04 -2.38
N VAL A 338 -0.95 15.34 -3.39
CA VAL A 338 -2.38 15.34 -3.73
C VAL A 338 -3.12 14.23 -2.98
N ILE A 339 -2.67 12.99 -3.09
CA ILE A 339 -3.42 11.83 -2.58
C ILE A 339 -3.44 11.76 -1.04
N VAL A 340 -2.34 12.12 -0.35
CA VAL A 340 -2.24 12.02 1.11
C VAL A 340 -3.22 12.98 1.80
N PRO A 341 -3.32 14.28 1.43
CA PRO A 341 -4.34 15.16 2.00
C PRO A 341 -5.78 14.78 1.66
N ILE A 342 -6.05 13.98 0.62
CA ILE A 342 -7.41 13.56 0.28
C ILE A 342 -7.87 12.41 1.16
N TYR A 343 -7.01 11.42 1.39
CA TYR A 343 -7.37 10.18 2.08
C TYR A 343 -6.87 10.11 3.52
N GLU A 344 -5.71 10.70 3.80
CA GLU A 344 -4.99 10.58 5.07
C GLU A 344 -4.84 11.94 5.77
N PHE A 345 -5.75 12.88 5.52
CA PHE A 345 -5.71 14.25 6.10
C PHE A 345 -5.62 14.26 7.63
N LEU A 346 -6.28 13.32 8.33
CA LEU A 346 -6.24 13.24 9.78
C LEU A 346 -4.81 12.95 10.29
N PRO A 347 -4.20 11.80 9.98
CA PRO A 347 -2.83 11.54 10.42
C PRO A 347 -1.85 12.55 9.81
N PHE A 348 -2.04 13.00 8.57
CA PHE A 348 -1.16 13.98 7.92
C PHE A 348 -1.09 15.31 8.71
N THR A 349 -2.23 15.95 8.97
CA THR A 349 -2.27 17.24 9.67
C THR A 349 -1.70 17.17 11.08
N ILE A 350 -2.07 16.12 11.83
CA ILE A 350 -1.54 15.91 13.18
C ILE A 350 -0.04 15.60 13.13
N ALA A 351 0.42 14.77 12.20
CA ALA A 351 1.84 14.41 12.08
C ALA A 351 2.71 15.61 11.71
N VAL A 352 2.24 16.49 10.81
CA VAL A 352 2.95 17.74 10.47
C VAL A 352 3.10 18.63 11.69
N GLY A 353 2.01 18.91 12.42
CA GLY A 353 2.08 19.70 13.66
C GLY A 353 2.94 19.05 14.75
N ALA A 354 2.85 17.72 14.89
CA ALA A 354 3.66 16.95 15.81
C ALA A 354 5.15 16.98 15.44
N ALA A 355 5.49 16.96 14.15
CA ALA A 355 6.87 17.02 13.69
C ALA A 355 7.54 18.33 14.09
N PHE A 356 6.89 19.47 13.88
CA PHE A 356 7.41 20.77 14.34
C PHE A 356 7.59 20.81 15.86
N PHE A 357 6.59 20.32 16.61
CA PHE A 357 6.65 20.33 18.07
C PHE A 357 7.76 19.42 18.62
N TYR A 358 7.83 18.17 18.15
CA TYR A 358 8.80 17.18 18.63
C TYR A 358 10.21 17.36 18.05
N ALA A 359 10.38 18.07 16.94
CA ALA A 359 11.72 18.49 16.50
C ALA A 359 12.43 19.33 17.57
N ILE A 360 11.68 20.18 18.28
CA ILE A 360 12.21 21.07 19.32
C ILE A 360 12.16 20.40 20.71
N LYS A 361 11.03 19.78 21.06
CA LYS A 361 10.76 19.29 22.43
C LYS A 361 10.74 17.76 22.56
N GLY A 362 10.95 17.04 21.46
CA GLY A 362 10.88 15.58 21.43
C GLY A 362 12.14 14.90 21.94
N ASP A 363 11.95 13.65 22.37
CA ASP A 363 12.99 12.69 22.72
C ASP A 363 13.53 11.93 21.49
N ILE A 364 14.45 10.98 21.72
CA ILE A 364 15.04 10.18 20.64
C ILE A 364 13.98 9.39 19.86
N PHE A 365 12.95 8.88 20.55
CA PHE A 365 11.88 8.09 19.93
C PHE A 365 11.03 8.94 18.98
N THR A 366 10.56 10.10 19.44
CA THR A 366 9.74 11.02 18.62
C THR A 366 10.54 11.61 17.46
N ARG A 367 11.83 11.91 17.64
CA ARG A 367 12.71 12.33 16.55
C ARG A 367 12.93 11.22 15.52
N PHE A 368 13.04 9.97 15.96
CA PHE A 368 13.07 8.81 15.06
C PHE A 368 11.76 8.70 14.26
N LEU A 369 10.59 8.87 14.89
CA LEU A 369 9.31 8.85 14.18
C LEU A 369 9.20 9.97 13.12
N ILE A 370 9.72 11.17 13.42
CA ILE A 370 9.80 12.26 12.44
C ILE A 370 10.69 11.86 11.28
N LEU A 371 11.90 11.37 11.56
CA LEU A 371 12.83 10.92 10.53
C LEU A 371 12.20 9.84 9.65
N TRP A 372 11.54 8.85 10.27
CA TRP A 372 10.83 7.80 9.55
C TRP A 372 9.73 8.38 8.65
N ALA A 373 8.85 9.24 9.17
CA ALA A 373 7.78 9.84 8.37
C ALA A 373 8.31 10.71 7.20
N VAL A 374 9.28 11.57 7.48
CA VAL A 374 9.84 12.51 6.49
C VAL A 374 10.63 11.77 5.42
N LEU A 375 11.53 10.87 5.80
CA LEU A 375 12.32 10.12 4.83
C LEU A 375 11.47 9.17 4.00
N THR A 376 10.46 8.53 4.59
CA THR A 376 9.52 7.71 3.82
C THR A 376 8.74 8.56 2.82
N PHE A 377 8.22 9.72 3.22
CA PHE A 377 7.53 10.62 2.31
C PHE A 377 8.43 11.07 1.15
N ILE A 378 9.67 11.49 1.45
CA ILE A 378 10.65 11.92 0.43
C ILE A 378 11.02 10.76 -0.50
N ALA A 379 11.32 9.58 0.06
CA ALA A 379 11.78 8.44 -0.73
C ALA A 379 10.72 7.99 -1.74
N TYR A 380 9.45 7.88 -1.32
CA TYR A 380 8.35 7.57 -2.25
C TYR A 380 8.08 8.70 -3.25
N THR A 381 8.27 9.96 -2.87
CA THR A 381 8.11 11.10 -3.78
C THR A 381 9.19 11.13 -4.88
N ILE A 382 10.42 10.73 -4.56
CA ILE A 382 11.54 10.71 -5.51
C ILE A 382 11.54 9.42 -6.35
N ALA A 383 11.07 8.30 -5.78
CA ALA A 383 10.99 7.03 -6.49
C ALA A 383 10.29 7.18 -7.85
N SER A 384 10.85 6.55 -8.88
CA SER A 384 10.35 6.65 -10.25
C SER A 384 8.92 6.10 -10.36
N GLU A 385 8.67 4.93 -9.79
CA GLU A 385 7.33 4.36 -9.66
C GLU A 385 6.52 5.06 -8.56
N LYS A 386 5.35 5.58 -8.94
CA LYS A 386 4.40 6.25 -8.05
C LYS A 386 3.01 5.70 -8.27
N MET A 387 2.44 5.13 -7.22
CA MET A 387 1.21 4.37 -7.29
C MET A 387 0.42 4.50 -6.00
N PRO A 388 -0.92 4.37 -6.02
CA PRO A 388 -1.73 4.70 -4.86
C PRO A 388 -1.57 3.70 -3.70
N TRP A 389 -1.18 2.44 -3.96
CA TRP A 389 -0.92 1.46 -2.89
C TRP A 389 0.27 1.82 -2.02
N LEU A 390 1.21 2.61 -2.55
CA LEU A 390 2.39 3.04 -1.80
C LEU A 390 2.02 4.07 -0.71
N VAL A 391 0.81 4.63 -0.75
CA VAL A 391 0.27 5.48 0.34
C VAL A 391 0.22 4.71 1.67
N VAL A 392 0.09 3.38 1.66
CA VAL A 392 0.16 2.56 2.89
C VAL A 392 1.47 2.83 3.64
N HIS A 393 2.59 2.85 2.92
CA HIS A 393 3.92 3.06 3.50
C HIS A 393 4.12 4.50 3.97
N VAL A 394 3.54 5.46 3.25
CA VAL A 394 3.60 6.90 3.59
C VAL A 394 2.73 7.23 4.81
N ALA A 395 1.53 6.67 4.89
CA ALA A 395 0.56 6.93 5.95
C ALA A 395 0.97 6.30 7.29
N LEU A 396 1.54 5.10 7.26
CA LEU A 396 1.89 4.33 8.46
C LEU A 396 2.76 5.10 9.48
N PRO A 397 3.93 5.69 9.12
CA PRO A 397 4.72 6.46 10.07
C PRO A 397 3.99 7.72 10.56
N MET A 398 3.19 8.37 9.71
CA MET A 398 2.37 9.52 10.11
C MET A 398 1.31 9.13 11.14
N ILE A 399 0.67 7.97 10.97
CA ILE A 399 -0.31 7.42 11.91
C ILE A 399 0.34 7.14 13.28
N VAL A 400 1.55 6.57 13.31
CA VAL A 400 2.26 6.31 14.57
C VAL A 400 2.67 7.63 15.25
N LEU A 401 3.18 8.60 14.50
CA LEU A 401 3.54 9.93 15.02
C LEU A 401 2.31 10.70 15.52
N ALA A 402 1.21 10.68 14.77
CA ALA A 402 -0.05 11.30 15.15
C ALA A 402 -0.64 10.67 16.41
N GLY A 403 -0.63 9.34 16.52
CA GLY A 403 -1.08 8.63 17.72
C GLY A 403 -0.23 8.95 18.95
N LYS A 404 1.09 9.11 18.81
CA LYS A 404 1.95 9.60 19.89
C LYS A 404 1.58 11.02 20.33
N ALA A 405 1.39 11.93 19.37
CA ALA A 405 1.04 13.32 19.65
C ALA A 405 -0.31 13.45 20.36
N LEU A 406 -1.34 12.79 19.82
CA LEU A 406 -2.68 12.78 20.42
C LEU A 406 -2.68 12.11 21.79
N GLY A 407 -1.92 11.03 21.96
CA GLY A 407 -1.74 10.37 23.26
C GLY A 407 -1.16 11.31 24.31
N ASP A 408 -0.13 12.08 23.97
CA ASP A 408 0.46 13.09 24.86
C ASP A 408 -0.52 14.21 25.19
N VAL A 409 -1.27 14.70 24.21
CA VAL A 409 -2.28 15.75 24.42
C VAL A 409 -3.37 15.26 25.37
N VAL A 410 -3.92 14.07 25.11
CA VAL A 410 -5.01 13.50 25.89
C VAL A 410 -4.59 13.20 27.33
N THR A 411 -3.37 12.75 27.55
CA THR A 411 -2.89 12.40 28.91
C THR A 411 -2.45 13.59 29.74
N ARG A 412 -2.12 14.74 29.11
CA ARG A 412 -1.68 15.96 29.81
C ARG A 412 -2.82 16.81 30.36
N VAL A 413 -4.07 16.52 29.99
CA VAL A 413 -5.25 17.33 30.39
C VAL A 413 -6.07 16.60 31.45
N ASN A 414 -6.45 17.30 32.52
CA ASN A 414 -7.44 16.81 33.46
C ASN A 414 -8.85 17.04 32.90
N TRP A 415 -9.35 16.08 32.15
CA TRP A 415 -10.64 16.17 31.45
C TRP A 415 -11.82 16.46 32.36
N ARG A 416 -11.85 15.90 33.58
CA ARG A 416 -12.93 16.16 34.54
C ARG A 416 -12.96 17.63 34.97
N ALA A 417 -11.79 18.20 35.29
CA ALA A 417 -11.67 19.61 35.62
C ALA A 417 -11.97 20.52 34.42
N THR A 418 -11.57 20.12 33.22
CA THR A 418 -11.85 20.88 32.00
C THR A 418 -13.34 20.91 31.67
N MET A 419 -14.04 19.78 31.74
CA MET A 419 -15.48 19.72 31.47
C MET A 419 -16.29 20.52 32.50
N THR A 420 -15.98 20.39 33.79
CA THR A 420 -16.68 21.13 34.86
C THR A 420 -16.50 22.64 34.78
N ARG A 421 -15.42 23.11 34.16
CA ARG A 421 -15.14 24.54 33.99
C ARG A 421 -15.52 25.09 32.59
N GLY A 422 -16.38 24.38 31.87
CA GLY A 422 -16.96 24.85 30.61
C GLY A 422 -16.33 24.26 29.34
N GLY A 423 -15.46 23.26 29.43
CA GLY A 423 -14.87 22.61 28.24
C GLY A 423 -15.90 22.13 27.20
N ILE A 424 -17.14 21.87 27.62
CA ILE A 424 -18.26 21.54 26.73
C ILE A 424 -18.58 22.65 25.71
N TYR A 425 -18.32 23.92 26.04
CA TYR A 425 -18.48 25.04 25.11
C TYR A 425 -17.47 24.98 23.97
N VAL A 426 -16.29 24.38 24.18
CA VAL A 426 -15.32 24.13 23.09
C VAL A 426 -15.81 23.00 22.19
N PHE A 427 -16.39 21.95 22.78
CA PHE A 427 -17.00 20.84 22.03
C PHE A 427 -18.11 21.29 21.08
N LEU A 428 -18.96 22.23 21.52
CA LEU A 428 -20.07 22.75 20.72
C LEU A 428 -19.67 23.94 19.84
N GLY A 429 -18.82 24.83 20.37
CA GLY A 429 -18.43 26.05 19.70
C GLY A 429 -17.45 25.82 18.56
N LEU A 430 -16.55 24.82 18.64
CA LEU A 430 -15.54 24.62 17.61
C LEU A 430 -16.13 24.13 16.28
N PRO A 431 -17.02 23.12 16.23
CA PRO A 431 -17.68 22.74 14.98
C PRO A 431 -18.43 23.91 14.35
N LEU A 432 -19.11 24.74 15.16
CA LEU A 432 -19.80 25.93 14.68
C LEU A 432 -18.81 26.97 14.13
N ALA A 433 -17.69 27.22 14.82
CA ALA A 433 -16.66 28.13 14.35
C ALA A 433 -16.06 27.66 13.02
N LEU A 434 -15.74 26.37 12.89
CA LEU A 434 -15.22 25.80 11.65
C LEU A 434 -16.22 25.88 10.51
N LEU A 435 -17.51 25.64 10.79
CA LEU A 435 -18.59 25.79 9.80
C LEU A 435 -18.74 27.25 9.36
N MET A 436 -18.68 28.21 10.29
CA MET A 436 -18.77 29.63 9.95
C MET A 436 -17.56 30.09 9.15
N VAL A 437 -16.35 29.67 9.53
CA VAL A 437 -15.13 29.95 8.74
C VAL A 437 -15.25 29.36 7.34
N TRP A 438 -15.70 28.11 7.22
CA TRP A 438 -15.97 27.49 5.92
C TRP A 438 -16.98 28.29 5.09
N ARG A 439 -18.09 28.72 5.70
CA ARG A 439 -19.13 29.53 5.04
C ARG A 439 -18.60 30.87 4.56
N VAL A 440 -17.71 31.51 5.32
CA VAL A 440 -17.06 32.77 4.94
C VAL A 440 -16.06 32.55 3.79
N LEU A 441 -15.25 31.49 3.86
CA LEU A 441 -14.26 31.17 2.81
C LEU A 441 -14.90 30.90 1.44
N PHE A 442 -16.06 30.25 1.42
CA PHE A 442 -16.82 29.97 0.18
C PHE A 442 -18.00 30.91 -0.03
N PHE A 443 -18.02 32.05 0.66
CA PHE A 443 -19.08 33.03 0.51
C PHE A 443 -19.02 33.68 -0.86
N ARG A 444 -20.12 33.62 -1.62
CA ARG A 444 -20.26 34.29 -2.91
C ARG A 444 -21.14 35.52 -2.77
N TRP A 445 -20.62 36.66 -3.19
CA TRP A 445 -21.36 37.91 -3.20
C TRP A 445 -22.47 37.86 -4.25
N ASP A 446 -23.71 38.10 -3.83
CA ASP A 446 -24.85 38.22 -4.73
C ASP A 446 -25.08 39.69 -5.07
N ALA A 447 -24.71 40.08 -6.29
CA ALA A 447 -24.85 41.45 -6.77
C ALA A 447 -26.32 41.91 -6.83
N SER A 448 -27.28 40.99 -6.90
CA SER A 448 -28.72 41.30 -6.94
C SER A 448 -29.30 41.61 -5.56
N ASN A 449 -28.65 41.17 -4.47
CA ASN A 449 -29.09 41.39 -3.08
C ASN A 449 -27.93 41.86 -2.19
N GLN A 450 -27.38 43.03 -2.49
CA GLN A 450 -26.19 43.57 -1.83
C GLN A 450 -26.34 43.73 -0.31
N LEU A 451 -27.47 44.27 0.16
CA LEU A 451 -27.78 44.42 1.59
C LEU A 451 -27.85 43.05 2.30
N GLY A 452 -28.46 42.05 1.66
CA GLY A 452 -28.52 40.68 2.17
C GLY A 452 -27.14 40.04 2.26
N SER A 453 -26.34 40.11 1.20
CA SER A 453 -24.97 39.58 1.19
C SER A 453 -24.09 40.24 2.25
N PHE A 454 -24.14 41.57 2.36
CA PHE A 454 -23.42 42.32 3.39
C PHE A 454 -23.84 41.88 4.80
N SER A 455 -25.14 41.83 5.07
CA SER A 455 -25.64 41.45 6.40
C SER A 455 -25.25 40.03 6.78
N LEU A 456 -25.31 39.10 5.81
CA LEU A 456 -25.00 37.69 6.04
C LEU A 456 -23.51 37.46 6.34
N ILE A 457 -22.59 38.07 5.58
CA ILE A 457 -21.15 37.92 5.83
C ILE A 457 -20.75 38.53 7.18
N TRP A 458 -21.29 39.71 7.53
CA TRP A 458 -21.03 40.34 8.84
C TRP A 458 -21.64 39.57 10.00
N ALA A 459 -22.82 38.96 9.83
CA ALA A 459 -23.41 38.07 10.83
C ALA A 459 -22.50 36.85 11.08
N MET A 460 -21.97 36.22 10.02
CA MET A 460 -21.02 35.11 10.17
C MET A 460 -19.72 35.54 10.88
N CYS A 461 -19.16 36.69 10.51
CA CYS A 461 -17.99 37.26 11.18
C CYS A 461 -18.24 37.57 12.66
N LEU A 462 -19.43 38.10 13.00
CA LEU A 462 -19.83 38.35 14.39
C LEU A 462 -19.91 37.05 15.19
N VAL A 463 -20.49 35.99 14.63
CA VAL A 463 -20.54 34.67 15.29
C VAL A 463 -19.13 34.15 15.55
N ILE A 464 -18.22 34.24 14.57
CA ILE A 464 -16.81 33.85 14.74
C ILE A 464 -16.16 34.66 15.86
N ALA A 465 -16.35 35.99 15.88
CA ALA A 465 -15.79 36.87 16.90
C ALA A 465 -16.30 36.53 18.31
N VAL A 466 -17.60 36.25 18.46
CA VAL A 466 -18.21 35.80 19.72
C VAL A 466 -17.63 34.47 20.18
N LEU A 467 -17.44 33.51 19.27
CA LEU A 467 -16.85 32.20 19.59
C LEU A 467 -15.36 32.33 19.99
N LEU A 468 -14.60 33.20 19.32
CA LEU A 468 -13.21 33.48 19.70
C LEU A 468 -13.12 34.17 21.06
N ALA A 469 -14.00 35.13 21.35
CA ALA A 469 -14.08 35.77 22.66
C ALA A 469 -14.46 34.76 23.75
N LEU A 470 -15.40 33.85 23.46
CA LEU A 470 -15.76 32.74 24.34
C LEU A 470 -14.55 31.84 24.61
N PHE A 471 -13.82 31.40 23.58
CA PHE A 471 -12.63 30.56 23.75
C PHE A 471 -11.52 31.27 24.53
N TYR A 472 -11.31 32.55 24.28
CA TYR A 472 -10.36 33.37 25.02
C TYR A 472 -10.77 33.48 26.51
N TRP A 473 -12.03 33.78 26.78
CA TRP A 473 -12.57 33.83 28.16
C TRP A 473 -12.43 32.49 28.87
N LEU A 474 -12.74 31.37 28.18
CA LEU A 474 -12.55 30.02 28.70
C LEU A 474 -11.07 29.71 28.97
N ALA A 475 -10.16 30.14 28.10
CA ALA A 475 -8.72 29.94 28.27
C ALA A 475 -8.20 30.67 29.52
N ARG A 476 -8.76 31.86 29.82
CA ARG A 476 -8.45 32.63 31.04
C ARG A 476 -9.06 31.99 32.30
N ARG A 477 -10.27 31.44 32.21
CA ARG A 477 -10.97 30.80 33.35
C ARG A 477 -10.42 29.40 33.70
N THR A 478 -9.92 28.67 32.71
CA THR A 478 -9.38 27.31 32.87
C THR A 478 -7.87 27.29 32.74
N SER A 479 -7.39 27.03 31.54
CA SER A 479 -6.03 27.24 31.09
C SER A 479 -6.06 27.21 29.56
N ALA A 480 -5.22 28.01 28.92
CA ALA A 480 -5.09 27.98 27.46
C ALA A 480 -4.75 26.56 26.96
N ARG A 481 -3.89 25.83 27.69
CA ARG A 481 -3.52 24.45 27.34
C ARG A 481 -4.73 23.52 27.30
N ALA A 482 -5.62 23.59 28.29
CA ALA A 482 -6.81 22.74 28.34
C ALA A 482 -7.79 23.07 27.19
N VAL A 483 -7.98 24.35 26.88
CA VAL A 483 -8.85 24.78 25.76
C VAL A 483 -8.29 24.30 24.42
N TRP A 484 -7.02 24.57 24.11
CA TRP A 484 -6.40 24.14 22.87
C TRP A 484 -6.34 22.62 22.71
N SER A 485 -6.08 21.89 23.80
CA SER A 485 -6.10 20.43 23.78
C SER A 485 -7.50 19.88 23.54
N THR A 486 -8.53 20.52 24.13
CA THR A 486 -9.93 20.17 23.87
C THR A 486 -10.29 20.46 22.41
N ALA A 487 -9.88 21.62 21.89
CA ALA A 487 -10.10 21.98 20.50
C ALA A 487 -9.44 20.99 19.53
N LEU A 488 -8.20 20.57 19.82
CA LEU A 488 -7.49 19.56 19.03
C LEU A 488 -8.19 18.20 19.05
N VAL A 489 -8.69 17.76 20.21
CA VAL A 489 -9.47 16.52 20.31
C VAL A 489 -10.78 16.62 19.53
N VAL A 490 -11.50 17.74 19.62
CA VAL A 490 -12.74 17.95 18.85
C VAL A 490 -12.46 17.96 17.35
N ALA A 491 -11.43 18.69 16.90
CA ALA A 491 -11.00 18.69 15.51
C ALA A 491 -10.62 17.27 15.03
N THR A 492 -9.89 16.52 15.85
CA THR A 492 -9.52 15.11 15.57
C THR A 492 -10.74 14.23 15.40
N VAL A 493 -11.78 14.39 16.24
CA VAL A 493 -13.03 13.62 16.14
C VAL A 493 -13.79 13.99 14.87
N LEU A 494 -13.92 15.29 14.55
CA LEU A 494 -14.58 15.74 13.32
C LEU A 494 -13.87 15.21 12.07
N MET A 495 -12.53 15.32 12.04
CA MET A 495 -11.72 14.76 10.96
C MET A 495 -11.87 13.23 10.92
N GLY A 496 -11.90 12.56 12.07
CA GLY A 496 -12.13 11.11 12.16
C GLY A 496 -13.44 10.67 11.53
N VAL A 497 -14.54 11.41 11.71
CA VAL A 497 -15.82 11.14 11.03
C VAL A 497 -15.67 11.24 9.51
N LEU A 498 -15.00 12.29 9.02
CA LEU A 498 -14.73 12.45 7.59
C LEU A 498 -13.80 11.34 7.06
N THR A 499 -12.82 10.90 7.87
CA THR A 499 -11.89 9.83 7.53
C THR A 499 -12.63 8.50 7.39
N VAL A 500 -13.53 8.18 8.32
CA VAL A 500 -14.40 6.99 8.23
C VAL A 500 -15.25 7.06 6.97
N ARG A 501 -15.87 8.22 6.68
CA ARG A 501 -16.65 8.41 5.45
C ARG A 501 -15.79 8.16 4.20
N ALA A 502 -14.61 8.76 4.13
CA ALA A 502 -13.70 8.60 2.98
C ALA A 502 -13.31 7.13 2.79
N GLY A 503 -13.04 6.41 3.88
CA GLY A 503 -12.73 4.98 3.85
C GLY A 503 -13.92 4.13 3.41
N VAL A 504 -15.13 4.42 3.90
CA VAL A 504 -16.35 3.68 3.50
C VAL A 504 -16.67 3.90 2.02
N VAL A 505 -16.62 5.15 1.55
CA VAL A 505 -16.88 5.45 0.13
C VAL A 505 -15.86 4.75 -0.76
N ALA A 506 -14.57 4.81 -0.41
CA ALA A 506 -13.53 4.18 -1.21
C ALA A 506 -13.56 2.65 -1.18
N ALA A 507 -13.85 2.04 -0.02
CA ALA A 507 -13.78 0.58 0.14
C ALA A 507 -15.04 -0.16 -0.32
N TYR A 508 -16.22 0.48 -0.30
CA TYR A 508 -17.51 -0.19 -0.56
C TYR A 508 -18.35 0.49 -1.63
N ALA A 509 -18.42 1.83 -1.69
CA ALA A 509 -19.28 2.50 -2.67
C ALA A 509 -18.66 2.52 -4.07
N HIS A 510 -17.33 2.70 -4.15
CA HIS A 510 -16.56 2.77 -5.39
C HIS A 510 -15.43 1.72 -5.41
N GLY A 511 -15.64 0.57 -4.74
CA GLY A 511 -14.56 -0.37 -4.48
C GLY A 511 -13.97 -1.03 -5.73
N ASP A 512 -14.72 -1.06 -6.84
CA ASP A 512 -14.32 -1.59 -8.15
C ASP A 512 -14.60 -0.60 -9.30
N VAL A 513 -14.98 0.64 -8.99
CA VAL A 513 -15.17 1.73 -9.96
C VAL A 513 -14.13 2.81 -9.66
N PRO A 514 -13.28 3.22 -10.62
CA PRO A 514 -12.15 4.11 -10.39
C PRO A 514 -12.57 5.58 -10.27
N ARG A 515 -13.51 5.87 -9.37
CA ARG A 515 -13.91 7.21 -8.93
C ARG A 515 -13.04 7.74 -7.79
N GLU A 516 -12.19 6.88 -7.24
CA GLU A 516 -11.26 7.19 -6.17
C GLU A 516 -9.84 7.11 -6.70
N MET A 517 -8.97 8.05 -6.34
CA MET A 517 -7.54 7.99 -6.71
C MET A 517 -6.82 6.79 -6.07
N LEU A 518 -7.41 6.18 -5.04
CA LEU A 518 -6.93 4.92 -4.49
C LEU A 518 -7.09 3.75 -5.49
N VAL A 519 -7.86 3.92 -6.56
CA VAL A 519 -8.08 2.92 -7.61
C VAL A 519 -7.54 3.49 -8.93
N TYR A 520 -6.26 3.23 -9.22
CA TYR A 520 -5.67 3.78 -10.46
C TYR A 520 -6.26 3.09 -11.70
N THR A 521 -6.34 1.76 -11.72
CA THR A 521 -6.98 0.96 -12.77
C THR A 521 -7.77 -0.16 -12.12
N GLN A 522 -8.77 -0.68 -12.82
CA GLN A 522 -9.59 -1.76 -12.29
C GLN A 522 -10.29 -2.53 -13.41
N THR A 523 -10.45 -3.83 -13.22
CA THR A 523 -11.32 -4.68 -14.06
C THR A 523 -12.78 -4.23 -13.87
N SER A 524 -13.52 -4.09 -14.95
CA SER A 524 -14.94 -3.69 -14.87
C SER A 524 -15.84 -4.79 -14.27
N PRO A 525 -17.02 -4.42 -13.73
CA PRO A 525 -18.07 -5.36 -13.34
C PRO A 525 -18.60 -6.23 -14.50
N ASP A 526 -18.50 -5.75 -15.74
CA ASP A 526 -18.89 -6.49 -16.95
C ASP A 526 -18.17 -7.84 -17.10
N ILE A 527 -16.97 -7.98 -16.54
CA ILE A 527 -16.15 -9.20 -16.66
C ILE A 527 -16.72 -10.34 -15.79
N PRO A 528 -16.95 -10.17 -14.47
CA PRO A 528 -17.73 -11.13 -13.68
C PRO A 528 -19.08 -11.50 -14.29
N ASP A 529 -19.84 -10.50 -14.77
CA ASP A 529 -21.18 -10.74 -15.36
C ASP A 529 -21.09 -11.62 -16.61
N LEU A 530 -20.13 -11.32 -17.49
CA LEU A 530 -19.83 -12.15 -18.65
C LEU A 530 -19.33 -13.54 -18.25
N MET A 531 -18.54 -13.67 -17.19
CA MET A 531 -18.10 -14.98 -16.69
C MET A 531 -19.29 -15.82 -16.22
N GLU A 532 -20.29 -15.21 -15.57
CA GLU A 532 -21.53 -15.90 -15.21
C GLU A 532 -22.30 -16.35 -16.46
N GLU A 533 -22.37 -15.52 -17.50
CA GLU A 533 -22.97 -15.88 -18.78
C GLU A 533 -22.25 -17.04 -19.47
N ILE A 534 -20.92 -17.02 -19.51
CA ILE A 534 -20.08 -18.11 -20.05
C ILE A 534 -20.37 -19.42 -19.31
N ASN A 535 -20.49 -19.38 -17.97
CA ASN A 535 -20.86 -20.55 -17.17
C ASN A 535 -22.25 -21.08 -17.52
N ARG A 536 -23.24 -20.19 -17.70
CA ARG A 536 -24.61 -20.57 -18.11
C ARG A 536 -24.61 -21.21 -19.50
N VAL A 537 -23.88 -20.64 -20.46
CA VAL A 537 -23.71 -21.20 -21.81
C VAL A 537 -23.10 -22.59 -21.74
N GLY A 538 -22.04 -22.79 -20.95
CA GLY A 538 -21.43 -24.11 -20.77
C GLY A 538 -22.41 -25.15 -20.20
N VAL A 539 -23.34 -24.74 -19.33
CA VAL A 539 -24.41 -25.64 -18.84
C VAL A 539 -25.43 -25.95 -19.93
N LEU A 540 -25.85 -24.96 -20.72
CA LEU A 540 -26.83 -25.11 -21.80
C LEU A 540 -26.32 -26.01 -22.94
N THR A 541 -25.05 -25.88 -23.31
CA THR A 541 -24.42 -26.71 -24.37
C THR A 541 -24.03 -28.10 -23.87
N GLY A 542 -24.06 -28.34 -22.56
CA GLY A 542 -23.57 -29.58 -21.94
C GLY A 542 -22.04 -29.70 -21.88
N GLU A 543 -21.30 -28.73 -22.40
CA GLU A 543 -19.82 -28.75 -22.45
C GLU A 543 -19.17 -28.37 -21.11
N ARG A 544 -19.83 -27.51 -20.32
CA ARG A 544 -19.35 -26.98 -19.02
C ARG A 544 -17.89 -26.49 -19.13
N GLU A 545 -17.01 -26.90 -18.22
CA GLU A 545 -15.58 -26.53 -18.19
C GLU A 545 -14.75 -27.10 -19.37
N LYS A 546 -15.35 -27.95 -20.23
CA LYS A 546 -14.71 -28.45 -21.46
C LYS A 546 -14.95 -27.52 -22.66
N MET A 547 -15.82 -26.52 -22.51
CA MET A 547 -16.13 -25.56 -23.56
C MET A 547 -14.86 -24.86 -24.03
N LYS A 548 -14.67 -24.78 -25.35
CA LYS A 548 -13.54 -24.08 -25.96
C LYS A 548 -13.79 -22.58 -25.95
N ILE A 549 -12.86 -21.83 -25.38
CA ILE A 549 -12.94 -20.37 -25.25
C ILE A 549 -11.65 -19.76 -25.81
N THR A 550 -11.77 -18.68 -26.55
CA THR A 550 -10.61 -17.96 -27.07
C THR A 550 -10.62 -16.53 -26.56
N VAL A 551 -9.50 -16.11 -25.97
CA VAL A 551 -9.31 -14.76 -25.44
C VAL A 551 -8.10 -14.15 -26.14
N ASP A 552 -8.29 -13.02 -26.79
CA ASP A 552 -7.18 -12.26 -27.36
C ASP A 552 -6.19 -11.85 -26.27
N ALA A 553 -4.92 -12.18 -26.45
CA ALA A 553 -3.83 -11.87 -25.52
C ALA A 553 -3.26 -10.46 -25.73
N ALA A 554 -3.60 -9.80 -26.83
CA ALA A 554 -3.07 -8.47 -27.18
C ALA A 554 -3.33 -7.44 -26.06
N ASP A 555 -2.37 -6.53 -25.86
CA ASP A 555 -2.39 -5.51 -24.81
C ASP A 555 -2.61 -6.07 -23.37
N GLY A 556 -2.24 -7.33 -23.12
CA GLY A 556 -2.31 -7.94 -21.78
C GLY A 556 -3.72 -8.37 -21.35
N TYR A 557 -4.62 -8.60 -22.31
CA TYR A 557 -6.00 -9.02 -22.06
C TYR A 557 -6.12 -10.45 -21.51
N THR A 558 -5.04 -11.24 -21.53
CA THR A 558 -4.93 -12.49 -20.76
C THR A 558 -5.37 -12.32 -19.32
N TRP A 559 -5.12 -11.15 -18.73
CA TRP A 559 -5.48 -10.82 -17.35
C TRP A 559 -6.63 -9.80 -17.35
N PRO A 560 -7.79 -10.13 -16.73
CA PRO A 560 -7.95 -11.11 -15.66
C PRO A 560 -8.50 -12.50 -16.09
N TRP A 561 -8.67 -12.74 -17.39
CA TRP A 561 -9.33 -13.95 -17.89
C TRP A 561 -8.66 -15.26 -17.47
N ALA A 562 -7.33 -15.30 -17.33
CA ALA A 562 -6.63 -16.47 -16.80
C ALA A 562 -7.14 -16.92 -15.43
N TRP A 563 -7.49 -15.98 -14.55
CA TRP A 563 -8.11 -16.30 -13.26
C TRP A 563 -9.54 -16.80 -13.44
N TYR A 564 -10.40 -16.07 -14.15
CA TYR A 564 -11.81 -16.44 -14.28
C TYR A 564 -12.02 -17.76 -15.04
N LEU A 565 -11.20 -18.01 -16.06
CA LEU A 565 -11.23 -19.21 -16.88
C LEU A 565 -10.30 -20.31 -16.39
N ARG A 566 -9.70 -20.20 -15.19
CA ARG A 566 -8.72 -21.17 -14.66
C ARG A 566 -9.21 -22.62 -14.65
N LYS A 567 -10.52 -22.84 -14.54
CA LYS A 567 -11.16 -24.17 -14.55
C LYS A 567 -11.47 -24.69 -15.96
N TYR A 568 -11.49 -23.81 -16.97
CA TYR A 568 -11.73 -24.16 -18.36
C TYR A 568 -10.44 -24.66 -19.02
N LYS A 569 -10.42 -25.96 -19.35
CA LYS A 569 -9.20 -26.64 -19.81
C LYS A 569 -8.83 -26.33 -21.26
N ASN A 570 -9.79 -25.86 -22.05
CA ASN A 570 -9.65 -25.62 -23.48
C ASN A 570 -9.70 -24.12 -23.81
N THR A 571 -9.00 -23.30 -23.02
CA THR A 571 -8.90 -21.86 -23.24
C THR A 571 -7.63 -21.51 -24.01
N GLY A 572 -7.76 -20.79 -25.12
CA GLY A 572 -6.63 -20.31 -25.92
C GLY A 572 -6.41 -18.81 -25.78
N TYR A 573 -5.15 -18.38 -25.79
CA TYR A 573 -4.74 -16.97 -25.69
C TYR A 573 -3.93 -16.50 -26.92
N PRO A 574 -4.50 -16.50 -28.15
CA PRO A 574 -3.80 -16.02 -29.33
C PRO A 574 -3.64 -14.49 -29.29
N ASP A 575 -2.58 -13.97 -29.94
CA ASP A 575 -2.40 -12.53 -30.14
C ASP A 575 -2.88 -12.15 -31.56
N TYR A 576 -4.05 -11.51 -31.63
CA TYR A 576 -4.65 -11.07 -32.91
C TYR A 576 -4.13 -9.72 -33.41
N SER A 577 -3.26 -9.06 -32.64
CA SER A 577 -2.56 -7.85 -33.06
C SER A 577 -1.26 -8.17 -33.81
N ALA A 578 -0.53 -9.18 -33.34
CA ALA A 578 0.73 -9.62 -33.94
C ALA A 578 0.53 -10.51 -35.18
N ASN A 579 -0.51 -11.35 -35.19
CA ASN A 579 -0.81 -12.28 -36.27
C ASN A 579 -2.27 -12.14 -36.71
N ARG A 580 -2.51 -11.63 -37.92
CA ARG A 580 -3.87 -11.59 -38.48
C ARG A 580 -4.40 -13.02 -38.63
N PRO A 581 -5.48 -13.39 -37.92
CA PRO A 581 -6.04 -14.71 -38.06
C PRO A 581 -6.66 -14.86 -39.46
N THR A 582 -6.45 -16.02 -40.08
CA THR A 582 -6.93 -16.32 -41.45
C THR A 582 -8.19 -17.17 -41.45
N THR A 583 -8.53 -17.79 -40.32
CA THR A 583 -9.70 -18.66 -40.14
C THR A 583 -10.34 -18.36 -38.78
N ALA A 584 -11.65 -18.60 -38.68
CA ALA A 584 -12.37 -18.50 -37.41
C ALA A 584 -11.80 -19.52 -36.40
N PRO A 585 -11.63 -19.14 -35.12
CA PRO A 585 -11.27 -20.10 -34.09
C PRO A 585 -12.38 -21.15 -33.92
N ASP A 586 -11.98 -22.38 -33.61
CA ASP A 586 -12.89 -23.46 -33.20
C ASP A 586 -13.21 -23.30 -31.70
N SER A 587 -13.99 -22.28 -31.37
CA SER A 587 -14.40 -21.97 -30.00
C SER A 587 -15.87 -21.55 -29.92
N ARG A 588 -16.52 -21.75 -28.77
CA ARG A 588 -17.91 -21.33 -28.56
C ARG A 588 -18.02 -19.85 -28.25
N VAL A 589 -16.96 -19.30 -27.64
CA VAL A 589 -16.87 -17.91 -27.17
C VAL A 589 -15.53 -17.35 -27.59
N VAL A 590 -15.57 -16.17 -28.23
CA VAL A 590 -14.39 -15.39 -28.59
C VAL A 590 -14.47 -14.05 -27.87
N ILE A 591 -13.41 -13.70 -27.15
CA ILE A 591 -13.25 -12.42 -26.46
C ILE A 591 -12.09 -11.69 -27.13
N ALA A 592 -12.39 -10.61 -27.84
CA ALA A 592 -11.40 -9.85 -28.60
C ALA A 592 -11.12 -8.48 -27.95
N ASN A 593 -9.88 -8.01 -28.08
CA ASN A 593 -9.52 -6.63 -27.77
C ASN A 593 -10.23 -5.68 -28.75
N TYR A 594 -10.64 -4.50 -28.28
CA TYR A 594 -11.25 -3.46 -29.12
C TYR A 594 -10.48 -3.18 -30.42
N ARG A 595 -9.15 -3.12 -30.36
CA ARG A 595 -8.28 -2.86 -31.52
C ARG A 595 -8.23 -4.04 -32.49
N ALA A 596 -8.38 -5.25 -31.98
CA ALA A 596 -8.37 -6.47 -32.79
C ALA A 596 -9.69 -6.69 -33.53
N LYS A 597 -10.79 -6.00 -33.17
CA LYS A 597 -12.10 -6.13 -33.82
C LYS A 597 -12.03 -6.06 -35.35
N VAL A 598 -11.25 -5.12 -35.89
CA VAL A 598 -11.08 -4.95 -37.35
C VAL A 598 -10.48 -6.19 -38.02
N ASN A 599 -9.64 -6.94 -37.30
CA ASN A 599 -9.03 -8.18 -37.79
C ASN A 599 -9.92 -9.41 -37.51
N VAL A 600 -10.74 -9.38 -36.46
CA VAL A 600 -11.53 -10.51 -35.98
C VAL A 600 -12.92 -10.58 -36.64
N ASP A 601 -13.60 -9.45 -36.85
CA ASP A 601 -14.95 -9.44 -37.45
C ASP A 601 -15.03 -10.18 -38.81
N PRO A 602 -14.08 -9.97 -39.76
CA PRO A 602 -14.18 -10.60 -41.09
C PRO A 602 -14.10 -12.13 -41.03
N ILE A 603 -13.39 -12.69 -40.04
CA ILE A 603 -13.22 -14.15 -39.91
C ILE A 603 -14.36 -14.81 -39.14
N LEU A 604 -15.00 -14.10 -38.21
CA LEU A 604 -16.12 -14.65 -37.43
C LEU A 604 -17.41 -14.72 -38.28
N GLY A 605 -17.54 -13.85 -39.28
CA GLY A 605 -18.54 -13.98 -40.35
C GLY A 605 -19.98 -14.19 -39.83
N THR A 606 -20.71 -15.12 -40.44
CA THR A 606 -22.08 -15.51 -40.04
C THR A 606 -22.12 -16.57 -38.94
N LEU A 607 -20.98 -17.10 -38.51
CA LEU A 607 -20.91 -18.19 -37.52
C LEU A 607 -21.14 -17.69 -36.09
N TYR A 608 -20.84 -16.42 -35.82
CA TYR A 608 -20.95 -15.81 -34.49
C TYR A 608 -21.93 -14.62 -34.49
N THR A 609 -22.32 -14.18 -33.28
CA THR A 609 -23.07 -12.94 -33.05
C THR A 609 -22.29 -11.70 -33.48
N ASP A 610 -22.95 -10.54 -33.58
CA ASP A 610 -22.36 -9.31 -34.14
C ASP A 610 -21.31 -8.62 -33.22
N GLY A 611 -20.92 -9.26 -32.12
CA GLY A 611 -19.95 -8.75 -31.15
C GLY A 611 -20.57 -7.78 -30.15
N ARG A 612 -20.79 -8.21 -28.90
CA ARG A 612 -21.28 -7.34 -27.82
C ARG A 612 -20.10 -6.58 -27.21
N LYS A 613 -20.18 -5.25 -27.21
CA LYS A 613 -19.20 -4.37 -26.58
C LYS A 613 -19.36 -4.41 -25.05
N LEU A 614 -18.25 -4.54 -24.34
CA LEU A 614 -18.17 -4.51 -22.88
C LEU A 614 -16.96 -3.67 -22.45
N VAL A 615 -17.03 -3.00 -21.31
CA VAL A 615 -15.84 -2.37 -20.74
C VAL A 615 -14.96 -3.50 -20.21
N HIS A 616 -13.67 -3.54 -20.54
CA HIS A 616 -12.75 -4.55 -20.03
C HIS A 616 -12.04 -4.07 -18.76
N ARG A 617 -11.51 -2.85 -18.83
CA ARG A 617 -10.76 -2.20 -17.75
C ARG A 617 -10.98 -0.70 -17.81
N TRP A 618 -11.09 -0.06 -16.66
CA TRP A 618 -11.21 1.39 -16.52
C TRP A 618 -10.17 1.96 -15.55
N TRP A 619 -9.93 3.27 -15.60
CA TRP A 619 -8.99 3.97 -14.73
C TRP A 619 -9.47 5.37 -14.35
N PHE A 620 -8.88 5.89 -13.27
CA PHE A 620 -9.18 7.22 -12.74
C PHE A 620 -8.76 8.30 -13.75
N PRO A 621 -9.52 9.40 -13.91
CA PRO A 621 -9.12 10.50 -14.80
C PRO A 621 -8.01 11.35 -14.17
N GLU A 622 -6.78 11.25 -14.69
CA GLU A 622 -5.57 11.81 -14.07
C GLU A 622 -5.18 13.22 -14.56
N GLN A 623 -6.15 14.11 -14.65
CA GLN A 623 -5.92 15.48 -15.16
C GLN A 623 -5.02 16.34 -14.28
N TYR A 624 -4.85 15.94 -13.02
CA TYR A 624 -3.89 16.59 -12.14
C TYR A 624 -2.45 16.44 -12.63
N ARG A 625 -2.13 15.55 -13.59
CA ARG A 625 -0.76 15.28 -14.07
C ARG A 625 -0.12 16.46 -14.79
N ASP A 626 -0.93 17.29 -15.43
CA ASP A 626 -0.45 18.34 -16.31
C ASP A 626 -0.25 19.69 -15.60
N LEU A 627 -0.45 19.75 -14.28
CA LEU A 627 -0.25 20.98 -13.52
C LEU A 627 1.23 21.35 -13.45
N THR A 628 1.55 22.58 -13.83
CA THR A 628 2.86 23.19 -13.59
C THR A 628 3.05 23.48 -12.09
N PRO A 629 4.29 23.61 -11.59
CA PRO A 629 4.52 23.96 -10.19
C PRO A 629 3.83 25.27 -9.76
N SER A 630 3.79 26.29 -10.63
CA SER A 630 3.09 27.55 -10.36
C SER A 630 1.58 27.38 -10.26
N GLU A 631 0.98 26.55 -11.11
CA GLU A 631 -0.46 26.24 -11.05
C GLU A 631 -0.80 25.42 -9.80
N PHE A 632 0.05 24.45 -9.44
CA PHE A 632 -0.11 23.66 -8.23
C PHE A 632 -0.10 24.55 -6.98
N PHE A 633 0.96 25.36 -6.79
CA PHE A 633 1.05 26.25 -5.63
C PHE A 633 0.03 27.39 -5.68
N GLY A 634 -0.33 27.87 -6.87
CA GLY A 634 -1.41 28.83 -7.06
C GLY A 634 -2.76 28.28 -6.62
N THR A 635 -3.04 27.00 -6.91
CA THR A 635 -4.24 26.30 -6.43
C THR A 635 -4.27 26.17 -4.91
N VAL A 636 -3.13 26.06 -4.23
CA VAL A 636 -3.08 26.03 -2.76
C VAL A 636 -3.40 27.40 -2.13
N ILE A 637 -3.22 28.50 -2.86
CA ILE A 637 -3.37 29.87 -2.34
C ILE A 637 -4.72 30.48 -2.71
N ASP A 638 -5.22 30.18 -3.91
CA ASP A 638 -6.42 30.79 -4.50
C ASP A 638 -7.69 29.98 -4.18
N PRO A 639 -8.58 30.48 -3.28
CA PRO A 639 -9.79 29.77 -2.88
C PRO A 639 -10.77 29.53 -4.03
N ASP A 640 -10.76 30.36 -5.07
CA ASP A 640 -11.66 30.21 -6.22
C ASP A 640 -11.32 28.94 -7.02
N ARG A 641 -10.07 28.45 -6.93
CA ARG A 641 -9.63 27.18 -7.54
C ARG A 641 -9.99 25.95 -6.71
N TRP A 642 -10.47 26.12 -5.48
CA TRP A 642 -10.76 24.99 -4.59
C TRP A 642 -12.08 24.30 -4.90
N HIS A 643 -12.99 24.92 -5.66
CA HIS A 643 -14.33 24.38 -5.91
C HIS A 643 -14.31 22.94 -6.44
N GLY A 644 -13.49 22.65 -7.46
CA GLY A 644 -13.37 21.28 -7.99
C GLY A 644 -12.73 20.30 -7.00
N ALA A 645 -11.69 20.73 -6.28
CA ALA A 645 -11.01 19.90 -5.29
C ALA A 645 -11.91 19.59 -4.07
N VAL A 646 -12.71 20.57 -3.64
CA VAL A 646 -13.68 20.45 -2.55
C VAL A 646 -14.86 19.58 -2.96
N ASP A 647 -15.39 19.75 -4.17
CA ASP A 647 -16.44 18.90 -4.72
C ASP A 647 -16.00 17.45 -4.80
N TYR A 648 -14.75 17.20 -5.19
CA TYR A 648 -14.17 15.86 -5.17
C TYR A 648 -13.95 15.35 -3.73
N PHE A 649 -13.37 16.18 -2.85
CA PHE A 649 -13.10 15.81 -1.46
C PHE A 649 -14.38 15.48 -0.65
N LEU A 650 -15.45 16.27 -0.83
CA LEU A 650 -16.70 16.09 -0.11
C LEU A 650 -17.67 15.18 -0.83
N PHE A 651 -17.78 15.23 -2.16
CA PHE A 651 -18.84 14.55 -2.90
C PHE A 651 -18.34 13.51 -3.92
N ARG A 652 -17.02 13.36 -4.10
CA ARG A 652 -16.43 12.47 -5.13
C ARG A 652 -16.96 12.77 -6.53
N LYS A 653 -17.28 14.04 -6.77
CA LYS A 653 -17.72 14.50 -8.08
C LYS A 653 -16.50 14.66 -8.97
N LEU A 654 -16.39 13.81 -9.98
CA LEU A 654 -15.36 13.91 -11.01
C LEU A 654 -15.70 15.06 -11.96
N SER A 655 -14.66 15.72 -12.48
CA SER A 655 -14.80 16.72 -13.52
C SER A 655 -14.99 16.10 -14.91
N HIS A 656 -14.62 14.83 -15.09
CA HIS A 656 -14.57 14.13 -16.38
C HIS A 656 -14.94 12.66 -16.25
N ASP A 657 -15.23 12.05 -17.39
CA ASP A 657 -15.53 10.63 -17.50
C ASP A 657 -14.32 9.74 -17.18
N LEU A 658 -14.60 8.50 -16.82
CA LEU A 658 -13.57 7.50 -16.54
C LEU A 658 -12.83 7.13 -17.82
N GLY A 659 -11.51 6.93 -17.71
CA GLY A 659 -10.76 6.28 -18.78
C GLY A 659 -11.09 4.79 -18.84
N GLY A 660 -10.99 4.19 -20.02
CA GLY A 660 -11.22 2.75 -20.15
C GLY A 660 -10.80 2.18 -21.49
N VAL A 661 -10.79 0.85 -21.53
CA VAL A 661 -10.56 0.06 -22.73
C VAL A 661 -11.61 -1.04 -22.80
N ASP A 662 -12.07 -1.31 -24.01
CA ASP A 662 -13.22 -2.18 -24.27
C ASP A 662 -12.81 -3.57 -24.80
N SER A 663 -13.64 -4.55 -24.50
CA SER A 663 -13.63 -5.88 -25.14
C SER A 663 -14.86 -6.05 -26.03
N TYR A 664 -14.73 -6.90 -27.05
CA TYR A 664 -15.89 -7.44 -27.78
C TYR A 664 -16.02 -8.92 -27.51
N VAL A 665 -17.24 -9.35 -27.22
CA VAL A 665 -17.57 -10.76 -27.04
C VAL A 665 -18.48 -11.27 -28.13
N TYR A 666 -18.12 -12.43 -28.65
CA TYR A 666 -18.81 -13.14 -29.70
C TYR A 666 -19.18 -14.53 -29.19
N PHE A 667 -20.44 -14.89 -29.38
CA PHE A 667 -20.94 -16.23 -29.11
C PHE A 667 -21.26 -16.90 -30.45
N GLU A 668 -20.98 -18.19 -30.56
CA GLU A 668 -21.40 -18.96 -31.73
C GLU A 668 -22.93 -18.93 -31.87
N ARG A 669 -23.46 -18.68 -33.08
CA ARG A 669 -24.92 -18.53 -33.31
C ARG A 669 -25.73 -19.77 -33.01
N THR A 670 -25.09 -20.94 -32.93
CA THR A 670 -25.74 -22.21 -32.58
C THR A 670 -26.12 -22.30 -31.11
N ILE A 671 -25.58 -21.40 -30.26
CA ILE A 671 -25.89 -21.34 -28.84
C ILE A 671 -27.28 -20.74 -28.65
N PRO A 672 -28.18 -21.41 -27.88
CA PRO A 672 -29.53 -20.92 -27.63
C PRO A 672 -29.52 -19.79 -26.59
N LEU A 673 -28.91 -18.66 -26.92
CA LEU A 673 -29.01 -17.43 -26.13
C LEU A 673 -30.43 -16.88 -26.32
N GLN A 674 -31.18 -16.70 -25.23
CA GLN A 674 -32.44 -15.97 -25.31
C GLN A 674 -32.14 -14.57 -25.83
N ALA A 675 -32.72 -14.21 -26.98
CA ALA A 675 -32.54 -12.91 -27.59
C ALA A 675 -33.10 -11.82 -26.66
N GLY A 676 -32.20 -11.07 -26.01
CA GLY A 676 -32.51 -9.85 -25.27
C GLY A 676 -33.00 -10.08 -23.84
N GLN A 677 -32.09 -9.93 -22.87
CA GLN A 677 -32.36 -9.26 -21.60
C GLN A 677 -31.19 -8.33 -21.27
#